data_AF-A0A1V5QPR7-F1
#
_entry.id   AF-A0A1V5QPR7-F1
#
_cell.length_a   1.000
_cell.length_b   1.000
_cell.length_c   1.000
_cell.angle_alpha   90.00
_cell.angle_beta   90.00
_cell.angle_gamma   90.00
#
_symmetry.space_group_name_H-M   'P 1'
#
loop_
_entity.id
_entity.type
_entity.pdbx_description
1 polymer ?
#
loop_
_entity_poly.entity_id
_entity_poly.type
_entity_poly.pdbx_seq_one_letter_code
_entity_poly.pdbx_strand_id
1 'polypeptide(L)'
;MESNHLSKVFFVFISLLFILCPAYAILDHGSINIFAVTEDNKGMAAELRIQTIPGTGKSAFITSNSLVGKDTQTTGNIAIQIAQKETNVLLVDKDLIFDIRANASEVDGPSAGAAMALLTYSMFSEKPLQSGIGLTGTINSDGSIGMVGGVGAKAVAASKIGIKLFMIPLGEAVTDIIDGKNFETVNLLEYGPKELGMKVVEVNNIKQVIEYAYSDFDSIVVDSNTSSTIFIPSSINYEPSLIPMKRVSDNYITDAESVIESAKKALDSSGLEERILADFYNKYVESRRYVEMSKRFLDQNYLYSSANSAFHSRLLAGTIKEIAQNPSMLLNDTVLLMKVNSLKQELNELKLRVNYIPANEFEWIIGAQQRMAYAENALNEITSSAIVPSDTPLSEDEKKLIQQNIQFGKVYDYVSAQAWISVAKDFLVQADKDSLKYKMYYSNDFKKLVNNKMSELETILNDSNSSDAIHEDSLRRYHSALISRDNNYFFAALFDLFFAESFVMSEANRKNLSYEKMFNLVESDINSGSNFDSVWANMYFDHSKFYYENAVFSKNLGQMMEYNASVETSYDLLYLSKNLASAKEIVLEYIAFNEFEEYVVEETFVDVKYNRIIDPSKLILIAGLLIIILILIMVLIIGLVTNTSKRDLGYSSRRDKLKLVLSNLDKALSKKKISDAEYFFMKRRYEEELEKGTDSKKSKGTKVKLSLEDLKAKERALKSALVDIKRHYKEGLIIPEDYERSYKQLSNELDVIKFDLKQIQIELRETRREKSVFTKFFSNLKKEKKEIIKGTEELAEEQAKEEEKEKIKRKKILRRFAYKNKTDKKNKEESVSHPKLGFD
;
A
#
# COMPACT_ATOMS: atom_id res chain seq x y z
N MET A 1 -1.15 69.44 -70.55
CA MET A 1 -2.33 68.53 -70.53
C MET A 1 -2.03 67.23 -69.76
N GLU A 2 -0.95 67.16 -68.96
CA GLU A 2 -0.39 65.88 -68.49
C GLU A 2 -0.72 65.50 -67.03
N SER A 3 -1.07 66.46 -66.15
CA SER A 3 -1.30 66.16 -64.72
C SER A 3 -2.54 65.29 -64.45
N ASN A 4 -3.51 65.26 -65.37
CA ASN A 4 -4.74 64.45 -65.22
C ASN A 4 -4.56 62.96 -65.54
N HIS A 5 -3.48 62.56 -66.23
CA HIS A 5 -3.23 61.15 -66.49
C HIS A 5 -2.57 60.45 -65.30
N LEU A 6 -1.62 61.11 -64.64
CA LEU A 6 -0.91 60.53 -63.49
C LEU A 6 -1.85 60.26 -62.31
N SER A 7 -2.77 61.19 -62.02
CA SER A 7 -3.81 61.03 -61.00
C SER A 7 -4.72 59.82 -61.26
N LYS A 8 -5.19 59.65 -62.51
CA LYS A 8 -6.07 58.52 -62.87
C LYS A 8 -5.33 57.17 -62.84
N VAL A 9 -4.09 57.12 -63.32
CA VAL A 9 -3.27 55.89 -63.24
C VAL A 9 -2.98 55.54 -61.79
N PHE A 10 -2.65 56.52 -60.93
CA PHE A 10 -2.43 56.31 -59.50
C PHE A 10 -3.69 55.80 -58.77
N PHE A 11 -4.87 56.36 -59.08
CA PHE A 11 -6.14 55.86 -58.54
C PHE A 11 -6.47 54.44 -59.01
N VAL A 12 -6.28 54.13 -60.29
CA VAL A 12 -6.49 52.77 -60.82
C VAL A 12 -5.50 51.78 -60.20
N PHE A 13 -4.25 52.18 -59.98
CA PHE A 13 -3.24 51.33 -59.34
C PHE A 13 -3.56 51.06 -57.86
N ILE A 14 -4.04 52.07 -57.12
CA ILE A 14 -4.55 51.90 -55.75
C ILE A 14 -5.80 51.01 -55.74
N SER A 15 -6.74 51.20 -56.66
CA SER A 15 -7.94 50.34 -56.77
C SER A 15 -7.56 48.88 -57.10
N LEU A 16 -6.58 48.64 -57.96
CA LEU A 16 -6.04 47.29 -58.19
C LEU A 16 -5.32 46.73 -56.97
N LEU A 17 -4.63 47.55 -56.17
CA LEU A 17 -4.01 47.12 -54.91
C LEU A 17 -5.05 46.67 -53.87
N PHE A 18 -6.22 47.31 -53.83
CA PHE A 18 -7.35 46.85 -53.01
C PHE A 18 -8.02 45.57 -53.53
N ILE A 19 -7.93 45.28 -54.83
CA ILE A 19 -8.44 44.03 -55.45
C ILE A 19 -7.42 42.88 -55.33
N LEU A 20 -6.13 43.19 -55.20
CA LEU A 20 -5.02 42.24 -55.06
C LEU A 20 -4.67 41.88 -53.61
N CYS A 21 -5.47 42.31 -52.64
CA CYS A 21 -5.37 41.81 -51.27
C CYS A 21 -6.28 40.57 -51.15
N PRO A 22 -5.74 39.33 -51.15
CA PRO A 22 -6.45 38.24 -50.50
C PRO A 22 -6.49 38.57 -49.02
N ALA A 23 -7.58 39.22 -48.60
CA ALA A 23 -7.99 39.20 -47.22
C ALA A 23 -8.33 37.73 -46.91
N TYR A 24 -7.31 36.98 -46.47
CA TYR A 24 -7.50 35.73 -45.74
C TYR A 24 -8.35 36.08 -44.53
N ALA A 25 -9.65 35.83 -44.65
CA ALA A 25 -10.63 36.06 -43.62
C ALA A 25 -10.51 34.92 -42.61
N ILE A 26 -9.41 34.96 -41.86
CA ILE A 26 -9.15 34.09 -40.73
C ILE A 26 -10.39 34.14 -39.84
N LEU A 27 -10.88 32.98 -39.41
CA LEU A 27 -11.97 32.92 -38.44
C LEU A 27 -11.46 33.52 -37.12
N ASP A 28 -11.75 34.80 -36.88
CA ASP A 28 -11.32 35.52 -35.68
C ASP A 28 -11.76 34.82 -34.38
N HIS A 29 -12.86 34.06 -34.47
CA HIS A 29 -13.39 33.21 -33.41
C HIS A 29 -14.04 31.95 -33.99
N GLY A 30 -14.01 30.87 -33.21
CA GLY A 30 -14.78 29.64 -33.44
C GLY A 30 -15.33 29.08 -32.13
N SER A 31 -16.35 28.23 -32.20
CA SER A 31 -16.91 27.55 -31.03
C SER A 31 -17.34 26.10 -31.32
N ILE A 32 -17.27 25.25 -30.30
CA ILE A 32 -17.76 23.87 -30.31
C ILE A 32 -18.30 23.49 -28.92
N ASN A 33 -19.27 22.58 -28.86
CA ASN A 33 -19.68 21.99 -27.59
C ASN A 33 -18.70 20.88 -27.17
N ILE A 34 -18.28 20.92 -25.92
CA ILE A 34 -17.47 19.87 -25.27
C ILE A 34 -18.27 19.22 -24.14
N PHE A 35 -17.95 17.96 -23.83
CA PHE A 35 -18.76 17.13 -22.93
C PHE A 35 -17.93 16.58 -21.78
N ALA A 36 -18.41 16.86 -20.57
CA ALA A 36 -17.82 16.45 -19.30
C ALA A 36 -18.82 15.59 -18.51
N VAL A 37 -18.35 15.07 -17.38
CA VAL A 37 -19.16 14.36 -16.40
C VAL A 37 -19.00 15.13 -15.08
N THR A 38 -20.10 15.43 -14.40
CA THR A 38 -20.05 16.08 -13.08
C THR A 38 -19.64 15.08 -12.00
N GLU A 39 -19.32 15.57 -10.81
CA GLU A 39 -19.01 14.72 -9.65
C GLU A 39 -20.16 13.76 -9.26
N ASP A 40 -21.39 14.07 -9.67
CA ASP A 40 -22.59 13.22 -9.49
C ASP A 40 -22.80 12.23 -10.66
N ASN A 41 -21.77 12.02 -11.50
CA ASN A 41 -21.80 11.20 -12.71
C ASN A 41 -22.85 11.58 -13.77
N LYS A 42 -23.36 12.81 -13.73
CA LYS A 42 -24.30 13.35 -14.73
C LYS A 42 -23.52 13.99 -15.87
N GLY A 43 -23.90 13.70 -17.11
CA GLY A 43 -23.29 14.33 -18.28
C GLY A 43 -23.59 15.83 -18.32
N MET A 44 -22.56 16.63 -18.58
CA MET A 44 -22.64 18.09 -18.70
C MET A 44 -22.08 18.52 -20.06
N ALA A 45 -22.76 19.45 -20.73
CA ALA A 45 -22.22 20.17 -21.87
C ALA A 45 -21.61 21.51 -21.41
N ALA A 46 -20.49 21.88 -22.01
CA ALA A 46 -19.87 23.19 -21.89
C ALA A 46 -19.52 23.73 -23.29
N GLU A 47 -19.45 25.05 -23.44
CA GLU A 47 -19.06 25.67 -24.70
C GLU A 47 -17.56 25.98 -24.67
N LEU A 48 -16.79 25.41 -25.61
CA LEU A 48 -15.43 25.84 -25.88
C LEU A 48 -15.48 26.89 -27.00
N ARG A 49 -14.88 28.05 -26.75
CA ARG A 49 -14.59 29.06 -27.76
C ARG A 49 -13.08 29.19 -27.92
N ILE A 50 -12.63 29.42 -29.14
CA ILE A 50 -11.24 29.80 -29.41
C ILE A 50 -11.28 31.13 -30.18
N GLN A 51 -10.43 32.08 -29.77
CA GLN A 51 -10.28 33.39 -30.41
C GLN A 51 -8.82 33.60 -30.80
N THR A 52 -8.58 34.11 -32.01
CA THR A 52 -7.23 34.55 -32.44
C THR A 52 -7.07 36.04 -32.19
N ILE A 53 -5.92 36.44 -31.62
CA ILE A 53 -5.49 37.83 -31.53
C ILE A 53 -4.09 37.98 -32.16
N PRO A 54 -3.69 39.17 -32.66
CA PRO A 54 -2.30 39.42 -33.07
C PRO A 54 -1.33 39.17 -31.90
N GLY A 55 -0.24 38.45 -32.13
CA GLY A 55 0.56 37.87 -31.06
C GLY A 55 1.94 37.36 -31.47
N THR A 56 2.47 36.43 -30.68
CA THR A 56 3.85 35.91 -30.76
C THR A 56 3.93 34.39 -30.79
N GLY A 57 2.82 33.69 -30.98
CA GLY A 57 2.76 32.23 -31.01
C GLY A 57 2.42 31.58 -29.68
N LYS A 58 1.62 32.24 -28.83
CA LYS A 58 1.25 31.75 -27.50
C LYS A 58 -0.19 31.25 -27.44
N SER A 59 -0.46 30.37 -26.48
CA SER A 59 -1.79 29.97 -26.06
C SER A 59 -2.10 30.54 -24.67
N ALA A 60 -3.35 30.92 -24.44
CA ALA A 60 -3.89 31.29 -23.15
C ALA A 60 -5.21 30.55 -22.92
N PHE A 61 -5.42 30.08 -21.69
CA PHE A 61 -6.64 29.38 -21.28
C PHE A 61 -7.36 30.25 -20.25
N ILE A 62 -8.62 30.58 -20.52
CA ILE A 62 -9.46 31.44 -19.69
C ILE A 62 -10.83 30.80 -19.45
N THR A 63 -11.47 31.20 -18.36
CA THR A 63 -12.90 30.98 -18.13
C THR A 63 -13.45 32.22 -17.41
N SER A 64 -14.77 32.37 -17.38
CA SER A 64 -15.42 33.41 -16.58
C SER A 64 -15.62 33.05 -15.10
N ASN A 65 -15.87 31.77 -14.78
CA ASN A 65 -16.42 31.34 -13.48
C ASN A 65 -15.79 30.06 -12.88
N SER A 66 -14.78 29.48 -13.53
CA SER A 66 -14.21 28.15 -13.22
C SER A 66 -12.67 28.17 -13.25
N LEU A 67 -12.03 27.29 -12.50
CA LEU A 67 -10.60 27.01 -12.67
C LEU A 67 -10.37 26.08 -13.87
N VAL A 68 -9.29 26.32 -14.64
CA VAL A 68 -8.80 25.37 -15.66
C VAL A 68 -7.62 24.62 -15.06
N GLY A 69 -7.76 23.32 -14.88
CA GLY A 69 -6.66 22.51 -14.37
C GLY A 69 -5.54 22.29 -15.40
N LYS A 70 -4.55 21.48 -15.02
CA LYS A 70 -3.27 21.38 -15.75
C LYS A 70 -3.40 20.51 -16.99
N ASP A 71 -4.19 19.44 -16.93
CA ASP A 71 -4.29 18.48 -18.03
C ASP A 71 -5.04 19.06 -19.22
N THR A 72 -6.02 19.93 -18.97
CA THR A 72 -6.75 20.68 -19.99
C THR A 72 -5.84 21.64 -20.75
N GLN A 73 -4.94 22.34 -20.05
CA GLN A 73 -3.95 23.24 -20.67
C GLN A 73 -2.93 22.48 -21.52
N THR A 74 -2.41 21.35 -21.00
CA THR A 74 -1.52 20.46 -21.75
C THR A 74 -2.22 19.90 -23.00
N THR A 75 -3.47 19.47 -22.85
CA THR A 75 -4.31 18.95 -23.95
C THR A 75 -4.54 19.98 -25.04
N GLY A 76 -4.85 21.24 -24.70
CA GLY A 76 -4.99 22.31 -25.68
C GLY A 76 -3.70 22.60 -26.45
N ASN A 77 -2.53 22.48 -25.81
CA ASN A 77 -1.25 22.62 -26.50
C ASN A 77 -0.97 21.47 -27.48
N ILE A 78 -1.34 20.23 -27.15
CA ILE A 78 -1.27 19.08 -28.07
C ILE A 78 -2.25 19.29 -29.24
N ALA A 79 -3.47 19.76 -28.96
CA ALA A 79 -4.46 20.10 -29.98
C ALA A 79 -3.97 21.15 -30.99
N ILE A 80 -3.23 22.17 -30.54
CA ILE A 80 -2.56 23.13 -31.43
C ILE A 80 -1.53 22.43 -32.32
N GLN A 81 -0.63 21.62 -31.74
CA GLN A 81 0.40 20.90 -32.52
C GLN A 81 -0.22 20.00 -33.60
N ILE A 82 -1.31 19.29 -33.28
CA ILE A 82 -2.05 18.48 -34.24
C ILE A 82 -2.69 19.34 -35.34
N ALA A 83 -3.34 20.45 -34.98
CA ALA A 83 -3.90 21.36 -35.98
C ALA A 83 -2.83 21.95 -36.90
N GLN A 84 -1.65 22.32 -36.38
CA GLN A 84 -0.50 22.79 -37.17
C GLN A 84 -0.02 21.69 -38.14
N LYS A 85 0.09 20.45 -37.67
CA LYS A 85 0.52 19.28 -38.48
C LYS A 85 -0.45 18.97 -39.62
N GLU A 86 -1.76 19.01 -39.36
CA GLU A 86 -2.79 18.67 -40.36
C GLU A 86 -3.13 19.83 -41.33
N THR A 87 -2.75 21.08 -41.00
CA THR A 87 -2.97 22.26 -41.89
C THR A 87 -1.69 22.83 -42.52
N ASN A 88 -0.51 22.50 -41.98
CA ASN A 88 0.76 23.19 -42.23
C ASN A 88 0.78 24.70 -41.91
N VAL A 89 -0.17 25.19 -41.10
CA VAL A 89 -0.20 26.57 -40.61
C VAL A 89 0.56 26.66 -39.29
N LEU A 90 1.49 27.61 -39.17
CA LEU A 90 2.24 27.86 -37.93
C LEU A 90 1.69 29.08 -37.19
N LEU A 91 1.77 29.03 -35.86
CA LEU A 91 1.32 30.10 -34.98
C LEU A 91 2.49 31.09 -34.73
N VAL A 92 2.77 31.97 -35.69
CA VAL A 92 3.97 32.84 -35.66
C VAL A 92 3.64 34.32 -35.40
N ASP A 93 2.44 34.76 -35.78
CA ASP A 93 1.97 36.15 -35.75
C ASP A 93 0.70 36.36 -34.90
N LYS A 94 0.21 35.30 -34.26
CA LYS A 94 -1.07 35.24 -33.52
C LYS A 94 -0.88 34.55 -32.17
N ASP A 95 -1.71 34.90 -31.21
CA ASP A 95 -1.94 34.13 -29.99
C ASP A 95 -3.36 33.57 -30.00
N LEU A 96 -3.56 32.38 -29.42
CA LEU A 96 -4.85 31.71 -29.28
C LEU A 96 -5.37 31.83 -27.85
N ILE A 97 -6.62 32.25 -27.69
CA ILE A 97 -7.33 32.30 -26.41
C ILE A 97 -8.41 31.22 -26.42
N PHE A 98 -8.26 30.22 -25.55
CA PHE A 98 -9.25 29.17 -25.29
C PHE A 98 -10.14 29.63 -24.13
N ASP A 99 -11.41 29.93 -24.41
CA ASP A 99 -12.43 30.33 -23.45
C ASP A 99 -13.40 29.17 -23.21
N ILE A 100 -13.31 28.53 -22.05
CA ILE A 100 -14.16 27.40 -21.66
C ILE A 100 -15.31 27.91 -20.77
N ARG A 101 -16.54 27.73 -21.23
CA ARG A 101 -17.75 28.17 -20.53
C ARG A 101 -18.52 26.97 -20.01
N ALA A 102 -18.18 26.58 -18.79
CA ALA A 102 -18.85 25.51 -18.04
C ALA A 102 -19.62 26.07 -16.83
N ASN A 103 -20.62 25.32 -16.36
CA ASN A 103 -21.30 25.59 -15.10
C ASN A 103 -20.76 24.68 -13.99
N ALA A 104 -19.45 24.80 -13.71
CA ALA A 104 -18.72 24.00 -12.73
C ALA A 104 -17.69 24.89 -11.99
N SER A 105 -17.28 24.46 -10.78
CA SER A 105 -16.22 25.13 -10.01
C SER A 105 -14.84 24.98 -10.66
N GLU A 106 -14.56 23.82 -11.22
CA GLU A 106 -13.32 23.48 -11.91
C GLU A 106 -13.62 22.65 -13.16
N VAL A 107 -12.78 22.82 -14.19
CA VAL A 107 -12.77 22.00 -15.40
C VAL A 107 -11.34 21.48 -15.56
N ASP A 108 -11.16 20.17 -15.39
CA ASP A 108 -9.92 19.51 -15.79
C ASP A 108 -10.14 18.14 -16.47
N GLY A 109 -9.07 17.63 -17.09
CA GLY A 109 -8.98 16.31 -17.71
C GLY A 109 -8.88 16.35 -19.24
N PRO A 110 -8.22 15.34 -19.86
CA PRO A 110 -7.89 15.35 -21.29
C PRO A 110 -9.06 15.09 -22.25
N SER A 111 -10.27 14.81 -21.74
CA SER A 111 -11.36 14.22 -22.53
C SER A 111 -12.05 15.13 -23.57
N ALA A 112 -11.66 16.41 -23.63
CA ALA A 112 -12.05 17.37 -24.65
C ALA A 112 -11.01 17.55 -25.77
N GLY A 113 -9.89 16.82 -25.73
CA GLY A 113 -8.74 17.04 -26.61
C GLY A 113 -9.04 16.90 -28.10
N ALA A 114 -9.80 15.88 -28.50
CA ALA A 114 -10.19 15.72 -29.90
C ALA A 114 -11.07 16.90 -30.40
N ALA A 115 -11.93 17.45 -29.53
CA ALA A 115 -12.76 18.62 -29.84
C ALA A 115 -11.94 19.93 -29.90
N MET A 116 -10.96 20.11 -29.02
CA MET A 116 -9.99 21.21 -29.11
C MET A 116 -9.19 21.15 -30.41
N ALA A 117 -8.74 19.96 -30.82
CA ALA A 117 -7.98 19.76 -32.05
C ALA A 117 -8.83 20.06 -33.30
N LEU A 118 -10.07 19.58 -33.34
CA LEU A 118 -11.01 19.86 -34.43
C LEU A 118 -11.34 21.37 -34.55
N LEU A 119 -11.60 22.05 -33.43
CA LEU A 119 -11.89 23.48 -33.46
C LEU A 119 -10.65 24.32 -33.86
N THR A 120 -9.46 23.94 -33.38
CA THR A 120 -8.22 24.61 -33.79
C THR A 120 -7.92 24.37 -35.27
N TYR A 121 -8.17 23.15 -35.78
CA TYR A 121 -8.09 22.83 -37.21
C TYR A 121 -9.07 23.68 -38.04
N SER A 122 -10.31 23.83 -37.57
CA SER A 122 -11.33 24.69 -38.22
C SER A 122 -10.85 26.13 -38.37
N MET A 123 -10.28 26.72 -37.32
CA MET A 123 -9.74 28.08 -37.36
C MET A 123 -8.50 28.21 -38.27
N PHE A 124 -7.58 27.25 -38.24
CA PHE A 124 -6.37 27.27 -39.06
C PHE A 124 -6.63 26.98 -40.54
N SER A 125 -7.65 26.17 -40.85
CA SER A 125 -8.05 25.85 -42.23
C SER A 125 -9.08 26.82 -42.82
N GLU A 126 -9.53 27.82 -42.04
CA GLU A 126 -10.58 28.79 -42.39
C GLU A 126 -11.92 28.15 -42.81
N LYS A 127 -12.18 26.92 -42.33
CA LYS A 127 -13.39 26.15 -42.61
C LYS A 127 -14.28 26.13 -41.37
N PRO A 128 -15.44 26.81 -41.36
CA PRO A 128 -16.34 26.78 -40.21
C PRO A 128 -16.94 25.38 -40.03
N LEU A 129 -17.04 24.92 -38.79
CA LEU A 129 -17.70 23.65 -38.44
C LEU A 129 -19.21 23.74 -38.65
N GLN A 130 -19.82 22.62 -39.08
CA GLN A 130 -21.28 22.49 -39.12
C GLN A 130 -21.87 22.50 -37.69
N SER A 131 -23.04 23.12 -37.54
CA SER A 131 -23.76 23.12 -36.26
C SER A 131 -24.31 21.73 -35.93
N GLY A 132 -24.35 21.38 -34.64
CA GLY A 132 -24.80 20.07 -34.17
C GLY A 132 -23.72 18.97 -34.20
N ILE A 133 -22.45 19.32 -34.33
CA ILE A 133 -21.33 18.41 -34.04
C ILE A 133 -21.05 18.39 -32.53
N GLY A 134 -20.89 17.20 -31.97
CA GLY A 134 -20.31 16.96 -30.65
C GLY A 134 -19.25 15.87 -30.71
N LEU A 135 -18.26 15.95 -29.81
CA LEU A 135 -17.11 15.04 -29.79
C LEU A 135 -16.57 14.91 -28.36
N THR A 136 -16.21 13.69 -27.97
CA THR A 136 -15.40 13.43 -26.77
C THR A 136 -14.30 12.43 -27.11
N GLY A 137 -13.16 12.55 -26.42
CA GLY A 137 -11.96 11.78 -26.71
C GLY A 137 -10.72 12.56 -26.32
N THR A 138 -9.69 11.88 -25.81
CA THR A 138 -8.37 12.50 -25.66
C THR A 138 -7.73 12.72 -27.03
N ILE A 139 -6.66 13.53 -27.10
CA ILE A 139 -5.85 13.64 -28.31
C ILE A 139 -4.38 13.44 -27.97
N ASN A 140 -3.74 12.53 -28.68
CA ASN A 140 -2.32 12.24 -28.54
C ASN A 140 -1.50 13.02 -29.58
N SER A 141 -0.21 13.25 -29.32
CA SER A 141 0.70 14.00 -30.21
C SER A 141 0.94 13.35 -31.59
N ASP A 142 0.56 12.09 -31.78
CA ASP A 142 0.56 11.44 -33.09
C ASP A 142 -0.71 11.73 -33.91
N GLY A 143 -1.81 12.12 -33.25
CA GLY A 143 -3.14 12.37 -33.82
C GLY A 143 -4.17 11.27 -33.49
N SER A 144 -3.80 10.25 -32.72
CA SER A 144 -4.73 9.21 -32.24
C SER A 144 -5.66 9.72 -31.13
N ILE A 145 -6.87 9.16 -31.08
CA ILE A 145 -7.91 9.50 -30.10
C ILE A 145 -8.00 8.38 -29.07
N GLY A 146 -7.84 8.74 -27.79
CA GLY A 146 -7.92 7.79 -26.68
C GLY A 146 -9.27 7.80 -25.96
N MET A 147 -9.51 6.71 -25.23
CA MET A 147 -10.71 6.42 -24.45
C MET A 147 -11.00 7.46 -23.37
N VAL A 148 -12.27 7.62 -22.97
CA VAL A 148 -12.70 8.60 -21.97
C VAL A 148 -13.83 8.09 -21.07
N GLY A 149 -13.75 8.43 -19.78
CA GLY A 149 -14.82 8.12 -18.83
C GLY A 149 -16.19 8.70 -19.24
N GLY A 150 -17.24 7.91 -18.98
CA GLY A 150 -18.65 8.34 -19.01
C GLY A 150 -19.23 8.67 -20.39
N VAL A 151 -18.82 7.97 -21.45
CA VAL A 151 -19.31 8.19 -22.83
C VAL A 151 -20.85 8.18 -22.92
N GLY A 152 -21.53 7.24 -22.26
CA GLY A 152 -23.00 7.20 -22.21
C GLY A 152 -23.63 8.47 -21.61
N ALA A 153 -23.14 8.91 -20.46
CA ALA A 153 -23.61 10.14 -19.81
C ALA A 153 -23.36 11.39 -20.70
N LYS A 154 -22.19 11.46 -21.35
CA LYS A 154 -21.85 12.52 -22.31
C LYS A 154 -22.74 12.51 -23.56
N ALA A 155 -23.05 11.33 -24.10
CA ALA A 155 -23.96 11.17 -25.23
C ALA A 155 -25.38 11.64 -24.89
N VAL A 156 -25.89 11.30 -23.70
CA VAL A 156 -27.18 11.81 -23.19
C VAL A 156 -27.15 13.34 -23.04
N ALA A 157 -26.03 13.94 -22.60
CA ALA A 157 -25.88 15.40 -22.52
C ALA A 157 -25.83 16.07 -23.90
N ALA A 158 -25.16 15.45 -24.88
CA ALA A 158 -25.11 15.90 -26.27
C ALA A 158 -26.50 15.92 -26.92
N SER A 159 -27.27 14.85 -26.74
CA SER A 159 -28.67 14.76 -27.20
C SER A 159 -29.54 15.88 -26.62
N LYS A 160 -29.44 16.14 -25.30
CA LYS A 160 -30.21 17.19 -24.60
C LYS A 160 -29.98 18.61 -25.14
N ILE A 161 -28.83 18.90 -25.77
CA ILE A 161 -28.54 20.19 -26.40
C ILE A 161 -28.72 20.17 -27.94
N GLY A 162 -29.27 19.10 -28.49
CA GLY A 162 -29.62 19.00 -29.92
C GLY A 162 -28.46 18.66 -30.86
N ILE A 163 -27.38 18.04 -30.36
CA ILE A 163 -26.33 17.45 -31.22
C ILE A 163 -26.96 16.46 -32.21
N LYS A 164 -26.45 16.44 -33.44
CA LYS A 164 -26.90 15.59 -34.55
C LYS A 164 -25.88 14.53 -34.94
N LEU A 165 -24.60 14.83 -34.78
CA LEU A 165 -23.49 13.91 -34.94
C LEU A 165 -22.63 13.94 -33.69
N PHE A 166 -22.54 12.82 -32.97
CA PHE A 166 -21.71 12.65 -31.79
C PHE A 166 -20.58 11.64 -32.06
N MET A 167 -19.35 12.12 -32.06
CA MET A 167 -18.15 11.30 -32.25
C MET A 167 -17.59 10.84 -30.91
N ILE A 168 -17.28 9.54 -30.80
CA ILE A 168 -16.75 8.89 -29.59
C ILE A 168 -15.49 8.07 -29.92
N PRO A 169 -14.60 7.77 -28.95
CA PRO A 169 -13.41 6.96 -29.22
C PRO A 169 -13.77 5.53 -29.67
N LEU A 170 -12.95 4.99 -30.58
CA LEU A 170 -13.09 3.61 -31.06
C LEU A 170 -12.96 2.60 -29.91
N GLY A 171 -13.95 1.71 -29.78
CA GLY A 171 -14.07 0.71 -28.73
C GLY A 171 -15.02 1.11 -27.58
N GLU A 172 -15.53 2.34 -27.57
CA GLU A 172 -16.41 2.86 -26.50
C GLU A 172 -17.90 2.90 -26.86
N ALA A 173 -18.30 2.36 -28.01
CA ALA A 173 -19.70 2.22 -28.40
C ALA A 173 -20.57 1.48 -27.36
N VAL A 174 -20.03 0.45 -26.70
CA VAL A 174 -20.76 -0.31 -25.65
C VAL A 174 -20.53 0.32 -24.29
N THR A 175 -21.55 1.04 -23.82
CA THR A 175 -21.52 1.84 -22.60
C THR A 175 -22.76 1.60 -21.76
N ASP A 176 -22.70 2.01 -20.50
CA ASP A 176 -23.82 1.89 -19.57
C ASP A 176 -24.48 3.27 -19.41
N ILE A 177 -25.78 3.33 -19.69
CA ILE A 177 -26.60 4.52 -19.44
C ILE A 177 -27.26 4.35 -18.07
N ILE A 178 -27.11 5.38 -17.24
CA ILE A 178 -27.53 5.38 -15.84
C ILE A 178 -28.63 6.43 -15.67
N ASP A 179 -29.79 5.99 -15.21
CA ASP A 179 -30.92 6.83 -14.83
C ASP A 179 -31.38 6.48 -13.40
N GLY A 180 -30.88 7.26 -12.43
CA GLY A 180 -31.10 7.02 -11.01
C GLY A 180 -30.54 5.68 -10.54
N LYS A 181 -31.43 4.71 -10.25
CA LYS A 181 -31.06 3.34 -9.84
C LYS A 181 -31.08 2.33 -11.00
N ASN A 182 -31.54 2.75 -12.19
CA ASN A 182 -31.60 1.90 -13.37
C ASN A 182 -30.31 2.03 -14.18
N PHE A 183 -29.81 0.91 -14.70
CA PHE A 183 -28.68 0.85 -15.61
C PHE A 183 -29.08 0.02 -16.83
N GLU A 184 -28.75 0.51 -18.02
CA GLU A 184 -28.91 -0.22 -19.28
C GLU A 184 -27.58 -0.21 -20.02
N THR A 185 -27.03 -1.39 -20.31
CA THR A 185 -25.85 -1.53 -21.17
C THR A 185 -26.32 -1.45 -22.62
N VAL A 186 -25.92 -0.40 -23.34
CA VAL A 186 -26.38 -0.12 -24.71
C VAL A 186 -25.21 -0.03 -25.68
N ASN A 187 -25.45 -0.32 -26.95
CA ASN A 187 -24.58 0.11 -28.04
C ASN A 187 -25.02 1.50 -28.51
N LEU A 188 -24.21 2.54 -28.26
CA LEU A 188 -24.52 3.92 -28.64
C LEU A 188 -24.68 4.12 -30.16
N LEU A 189 -24.07 3.29 -30.99
CA LEU A 189 -24.23 3.35 -32.46
C LEU A 189 -25.69 3.04 -32.86
N GLU A 190 -26.39 2.19 -32.10
CA GLU A 190 -27.81 1.91 -32.28
C GLU A 190 -28.72 2.80 -31.43
N TYR A 191 -28.37 2.98 -30.15
CA TYR A 191 -29.15 3.71 -29.17
C TYR A 191 -29.20 5.21 -29.49
N GLY A 192 -28.11 5.77 -30.01
CA GLY A 192 -28.01 7.16 -30.44
C GLY A 192 -29.12 7.54 -31.43
N PRO A 193 -29.21 6.87 -32.59
CA PRO A 193 -30.25 7.15 -33.57
C PRO A 193 -31.67 6.81 -33.09
N LYS A 194 -31.85 5.73 -32.32
CA LYS A 194 -33.17 5.24 -31.87
C LYS A 194 -33.77 6.10 -30.75
N GLU A 195 -33.02 6.32 -29.67
CA GLU A 195 -33.52 6.89 -28.42
C GLU A 195 -33.02 8.33 -28.17
N LEU A 196 -31.82 8.68 -28.68
CA LEU A 196 -31.23 10.01 -28.49
C LEU A 196 -31.42 10.97 -29.67
N GLY A 197 -31.98 10.50 -30.79
CA GLY A 197 -32.25 11.32 -31.98
C GLY A 197 -30.99 11.90 -32.65
N MET A 198 -29.83 11.27 -32.50
CA MET A 198 -28.55 11.71 -33.03
C MET A 198 -27.72 10.55 -33.59
N LYS A 199 -26.97 10.76 -34.68
CA LYS A 199 -26.00 9.76 -35.16
C LYS A 199 -24.82 9.72 -34.20
N VAL A 200 -24.42 8.52 -33.77
CA VAL A 200 -23.17 8.29 -33.04
C VAL A 200 -22.23 7.51 -33.94
N VAL A 201 -20.95 7.89 -33.96
CA VAL A 201 -19.90 7.18 -34.71
C VAL A 201 -18.61 7.07 -33.89
N GLU A 202 -17.90 5.96 -34.08
CA GLU A 202 -16.58 5.74 -33.48
C GLU A 202 -15.47 6.36 -34.34
N VAL A 203 -14.49 6.98 -33.68
CA VAL A 203 -13.31 7.60 -34.29
C VAL A 203 -12.02 7.15 -33.60
N ASN A 204 -11.00 6.79 -34.37
CA ASN A 204 -9.69 6.40 -33.82
C ASN A 204 -8.60 7.49 -33.94
N ASN A 205 -8.78 8.47 -34.82
CA ASN A 205 -7.80 9.52 -35.06
C ASN A 205 -8.43 10.83 -35.58
N ILE A 206 -7.67 11.92 -35.50
CA ILE A 206 -8.13 13.27 -35.86
C ILE A 206 -8.54 13.43 -37.34
N LYS A 207 -7.96 12.65 -38.27
CA LYS A 207 -8.32 12.73 -39.69
C LYS A 207 -9.72 12.19 -39.95
N GLN A 208 -10.09 11.09 -39.27
CA GLN A 208 -11.45 10.55 -39.33
C GLN A 208 -12.46 11.52 -38.70
N VAL A 209 -12.08 12.20 -37.61
CA VAL A 209 -12.88 13.31 -37.03
C VAL A 209 -13.07 14.45 -38.03
N ILE A 210 -12.01 14.89 -38.71
CA ILE A 210 -12.09 15.94 -39.74
C ILE A 210 -12.98 15.49 -40.91
N GLU A 211 -12.84 14.25 -41.38
CA GLU A 211 -13.66 13.66 -42.44
C GLU A 211 -15.15 13.70 -42.09
N TYR A 212 -15.54 13.21 -40.92
CA TYR A 212 -16.94 13.26 -40.49
C TYR A 212 -17.43 14.69 -40.21
N ALA A 213 -16.59 15.58 -39.65
CA ALA A 213 -16.97 16.95 -39.31
C ALA A 213 -17.29 17.85 -40.52
N TYR A 214 -16.80 17.50 -41.72
CA TYR A 214 -17.10 18.19 -42.98
C TYR A 214 -17.91 17.34 -43.97
N SER A 215 -18.45 16.21 -43.52
CA SER A 215 -19.37 15.37 -44.30
C SER A 215 -20.83 15.76 -44.06
N ASP A 216 -21.69 15.54 -45.06
CA ASP A 216 -23.14 15.67 -44.87
C ASP A 216 -23.61 14.61 -43.85
N PHE A 217 -24.20 15.04 -42.74
CA PHE A 217 -24.65 14.15 -41.68
C PHE A 217 -25.56 13.03 -42.18
N ASP A 218 -26.42 13.29 -43.17
CA ASP A 218 -27.34 12.28 -43.69
C ASP A 218 -26.60 11.18 -44.47
N SER A 219 -25.49 11.55 -45.14
CA SER A 219 -24.62 10.63 -45.88
C SER A 219 -23.78 9.69 -44.99
N ILE A 220 -23.56 10.05 -43.72
CA ILE A 220 -22.79 9.22 -42.77
C ILE A 220 -23.58 7.92 -42.48
N VAL A 221 -23.05 6.80 -42.98
CA VAL A 221 -23.54 5.46 -42.64
C VAL A 221 -22.98 5.08 -41.29
N VAL A 222 -23.87 4.93 -40.29
CA VAL A 222 -23.51 4.32 -39.01
C VAL A 222 -23.52 2.81 -39.24
N ASP A 223 -22.33 2.21 -39.34
CA ASP A 223 -22.23 0.75 -39.30
C ASP A 223 -22.46 0.28 -37.86
N SER A 224 -23.62 -0.29 -37.57
CA SER A 224 -23.88 -0.93 -36.28
C SER A 224 -23.36 -2.38 -36.23
N ASN A 225 -22.89 -2.92 -37.35
CA ASN A 225 -22.24 -4.22 -37.46
C ASN A 225 -20.71 -4.13 -37.35
N THR A 226 -20.13 -2.95 -37.06
CA THR A 226 -18.86 -2.93 -36.34
C THR A 226 -19.09 -3.55 -34.98
N SER A 227 -18.96 -4.88 -34.95
CA SER A 227 -18.75 -5.67 -33.76
C SER A 227 -17.79 -4.88 -32.90
N SER A 228 -18.27 -4.42 -31.74
CA SER A 228 -17.49 -3.68 -30.76
C SER A 228 -16.09 -4.27 -30.74
N THR A 229 -15.08 -3.47 -31.07
CA THR A 229 -13.68 -3.91 -31.20
C THR A 229 -13.08 -4.14 -29.81
N ILE A 230 -13.75 -5.01 -29.06
CA ILE A 230 -13.31 -5.56 -27.79
C ILE A 230 -12.23 -6.55 -28.15
N PHE A 231 -11.03 -6.30 -27.63
CA PHE A 231 -9.94 -7.24 -27.71
C PHE A 231 -10.35 -8.59 -27.09
N ILE A 232 -10.35 -9.63 -27.92
CA ILE A 232 -10.46 -11.03 -27.51
C ILE A 232 -9.20 -11.71 -28.05
N PRO A 233 -8.28 -12.17 -27.18
CA PRO A 233 -7.04 -12.80 -27.62
C PRO A 233 -7.30 -14.16 -28.26
N SER A 234 -6.41 -14.61 -29.15
CA SER A 234 -6.48 -15.95 -29.74
C SER A 234 -6.31 -17.06 -28.68
N SER A 235 -7.16 -18.09 -28.70
CA SER A 235 -7.09 -19.19 -27.72
C SER A 235 -5.70 -19.85 -27.67
N ILE A 236 -5.18 -20.05 -26.46
CA ILE A 236 -3.89 -20.71 -26.23
C ILE A 236 -4.03 -22.13 -25.68
N ASN A 237 -2.98 -22.94 -25.86
CA ASN A 237 -2.77 -24.16 -25.09
C ASN A 237 -1.85 -23.82 -23.90
N TYR A 238 -2.39 -23.84 -22.68
CA TYR A 238 -1.60 -23.69 -21.45
C TYR A 238 -0.96 -25.02 -21.04
N GLU A 239 0.10 -24.94 -20.24
CA GLU A 239 0.83 -26.11 -19.74
C GLU A 239 0.04 -26.93 -18.70
N PRO A 240 0.12 -28.28 -18.68
CA PRO A 240 -0.68 -29.10 -17.76
C PRO A 240 -0.49 -28.78 -16.26
N SER A 241 0.66 -28.23 -15.88
CA SER A 241 0.92 -27.74 -14.51
C SER A 241 0.01 -26.57 -14.08
N LEU A 242 -0.64 -25.90 -15.05
CA LEU A 242 -1.63 -24.83 -14.84
C LEU A 242 -3.07 -25.34 -14.73
N ILE A 243 -3.34 -26.65 -14.85
CA ILE A 243 -4.69 -27.22 -14.62
C ILE A 243 -5.32 -26.78 -13.29
N PRO A 244 -4.58 -26.73 -12.14
CA PRO A 244 -5.15 -26.20 -10.91
C PRO A 244 -5.49 -24.71 -10.99
N MET A 245 -4.75 -23.92 -11.77
CA MET A 245 -5.03 -22.50 -11.98
C MET A 245 -6.36 -22.30 -12.71
N LYS A 246 -6.74 -23.18 -13.66
CA LYS A 246 -8.05 -23.09 -14.33
C LYS A 246 -9.22 -23.18 -13.35
N ARG A 247 -9.12 -24.07 -12.36
CA ARG A 247 -10.09 -24.18 -11.25
C ARG A 247 -10.10 -22.92 -10.37
N VAL A 248 -8.93 -22.34 -10.10
CA VAL A 248 -8.83 -21.09 -9.33
C VAL A 248 -9.50 -19.92 -10.05
N SER A 249 -9.27 -19.75 -11.35
CA SER A 249 -9.91 -18.70 -12.16
C SER A 249 -11.43 -18.82 -12.16
N ASP A 250 -11.96 -20.04 -12.35
CA ASP A 250 -13.39 -20.35 -12.33
C ASP A 250 -14.04 -20.06 -10.95
N ASN A 251 -13.36 -20.47 -9.86
CA ASN A 251 -13.76 -20.15 -8.49
C ASN A 251 -13.81 -18.62 -8.26
N TYR A 252 -12.86 -17.84 -8.79
CA TYR A 252 -12.84 -16.38 -8.61
C TYR A 252 -13.90 -15.66 -9.42
N ILE A 253 -14.26 -16.15 -10.62
CA ILE A 253 -15.43 -15.66 -11.35
C ILE A 253 -16.68 -15.84 -10.47
N THR A 254 -16.86 -17.04 -9.93
CA THR A 254 -18.01 -17.39 -9.06
C THR A 254 -18.06 -16.53 -7.78
N ASP A 255 -16.92 -16.32 -7.11
CA ASP A 255 -16.85 -15.45 -5.93
C ASP A 255 -17.12 -13.97 -6.29
N ALA A 256 -16.55 -13.47 -7.39
CA ALA A 256 -16.80 -12.11 -7.87
C ALA A 256 -18.29 -11.87 -8.20
N GLU A 257 -18.96 -12.81 -8.87
CA GLU A 257 -20.41 -12.74 -9.15
C GLU A 257 -21.25 -12.71 -7.86
N SER A 258 -20.93 -13.55 -6.88
CA SER A 258 -21.57 -13.58 -5.57
C SER A 258 -21.38 -12.26 -4.78
N VAL A 259 -20.18 -11.69 -4.85
CA VAL A 259 -19.86 -10.40 -4.23
C VAL A 259 -20.55 -9.23 -4.97
N ILE A 260 -20.66 -9.26 -6.31
CA ILE A 260 -21.45 -8.31 -7.11
C ILE A 260 -22.92 -8.33 -6.70
N GLU A 261 -23.55 -9.52 -6.61
CA GLU A 261 -24.95 -9.63 -6.21
C GLU A 261 -25.17 -9.09 -4.79
N SER A 262 -24.23 -9.40 -3.88
CA SER A 262 -24.21 -8.87 -2.51
C SER A 262 -24.06 -7.34 -2.47
N ALA A 263 -23.17 -6.78 -3.30
CA ALA A 263 -22.94 -5.34 -3.42
C ALA A 263 -24.18 -4.60 -3.93
N LYS A 264 -24.88 -5.16 -4.93
CA LYS A 264 -26.13 -4.56 -5.45
C LYS A 264 -27.22 -4.51 -4.37
N LYS A 265 -27.44 -5.63 -3.67
CA LYS A 265 -28.41 -5.70 -2.55
C LYS A 265 -28.07 -4.70 -1.45
N ALA A 266 -26.79 -4.58 -1.10
CA ALA A 266 -26.32 -3.59 -0.13
C ALA A 266 -26.64 -2.16 -0.60
N LEU A 267 -26.22 -1.78 -1.81
CA LEU A 267 -26.49 -0.46 -2.40
C LEU A 267 -27.97 -0.10 -2.42
N ASP A 268 -28.84 -1.02 -2.85
CA ASP A 268 -30.29 -0.77 -2.92
C ASP A 268 -30.92 -0.42 -1.57
N SER A 269 -30.40 -1.02 -0.50
CA SER A 269 -30.84 -0.83 0.89
C SER A 269 -30.06 0.23 1.69
N SER A 270 -28.98 0.78 1.12
CA SER A 270 -28.04 1.64 1.85
C SER A 270 -28.59 3.03 2.15
N GLY A 271 -28.16 3.60 3.28
CA GLY A 271 -28.43 5.00 3.68
C GLY A 271 -27.38 6.00 3.17
N LEU A 272 -26.74 5.74 2.03
CA LEU A 272 -25.68 6.59 1.47
C LEU A 272 -26.22 7.90 0.87
N GLU A 273 -25.40 8.97 0.89
CA GLU A 273 -25.68 10.23 0.19
C GLU A 273 -25.76 9.98 -1.34
N GLU A 274 -26.68 10.67 -2.06
CA GLU A 274 -26.97 10.41 -3.49
C GLU A 274 -25.72 10.42 -4.38
N ARG A 275 -24.79 11.35 -4.14
CA ARG A 275 -23.51 11.46 -4.85
C ARG A 275 -22.62 10.22 -4.67
N ILE A 276 -22.50 9.72 -3.44
CA ILE A 276 -21.70 8.52 -3.12
C ILE A 276 -22.36 7.29 -3.73
N LEU A 277 -23.70 7.22 -3.69
CA LEU A 277 -24.47 6.15 -4.29
C LEU A 277 -24.24 6.08 -5.81
N ALA A 278 -24.17 7.22 -6.51
CA ALA A 278 -23.89 7.28 -7.94
C ALA A 278 -22.47 6.80 -8.31
N ASP A 279 -21.43 7.22 -7.58
CA ASP A 279 -20.06 6.72 -7.78
C ASP A 279 -19.95 5.21 -7.53
N PHE A 280 -20.61 4.69 -6.50
CA PHE A 280 -20.60 3.25 -6.23
C PHE A 280 -21.39 2.44 -7.26
N TYR A 281 -22.43 3.02 -7.88
CA TYR A 281 -23.10 2.39 -9.02
C TYR A 281 -22.18 2.29 -10.25
N ASN A 282 -21.34 3.30 -10.53
CA ASN A 282 -20.33 3.22 -11.57
C ASN A 282 -19.33 2.08 -11.30
N LYS A 283 -18.76 2.03 -10.09
CA LYS A 283 -17.80 0.98 -9.70
C LYS A 283 -18.43 -0.42 -9.69
N TYR A 284 -19.74 -0.53 -9.42
CA TYR A 284 -20.51 -1.77 -9.53
C TYR A 284 -20.64 -2.23 -11.00
N VAL A 285 -20.93 -1.30 -11.91
CA VAL A 285 -20.98 -1.56 -13.35
C VAL A 285 -19.60 -1.94 -13.89
N GLU A 286 -18.54 -1.24 -13.48
CA GLU A 286 -17.15 -1.56 -13.81
C GLU A 286 -16.77 -2.98 -13.35
N SER A 287 -17.11 -3.33 -12.11
CA SER A 287 -16.95 -4.68 -11.55
C SER A 287 -17.66 -5.75 -12.39
N ARG A 288 -18.87 -5.49 -12.91
CA ARG A 288 -19.54 -6.41 -13.86
C ARG A 288 -18.77 -6.56 -15.17
N ARG A 289 -18.24 -5.47 -15.75
CA ARG A 289 -17.44 -5.52 -17.00
C ARG A 289 -16.19 -6.39 -16.81
N TYR A 290 -15.51 -6.29 -15.67
CA TYR A 290 -14.37 -7.15 -15.33
C TYR A 290 -14.71 -8.65 -15.25
N VAL A 291 -15.90 -9.04 -14.77
CA VAL A 291 -16.34 -10.45 -14.76
C VAL A 291 -16.58 -10.96 -16.19
N GLU A 292 -17.25 -10.18 -17.04
CA GLU A 292 -17.51 -10.58 -18.42
C GLU A 292 -16.21 -10.68 -19.25
N MET A 293 -15.21 -9.83 -18.97
CA MET A 293 -13.85 -9.99 -19.50
C MET A 293 -13.19 -11.27 -18.97
N SER A 294 -13.29 -11.52 -17.66
CA SER A 294 -12.70 -12.70 -17.01
C SER A 294 -13.21 -14.03 -17.59
N LYS A 295 -14.52 -14.14 -17.87
CA LYS A 295 -15.13 -15.30 -18.56
C LYS A 295 -14.54 -15.50 -19.95
N ARG A 296 -14.50 -14.45 -20.77
CA ARG A 296 -13.92 -14.50 -22.13
C ARG A 296 -12.45 -14.93 -22.11
N PHE A 297 -11.67 -14.43 -21.15
CA PHE A 297 -10.28 -14.84 -21.00
C PHE A 297 -10.13 -16.30 -20.56
N LEU A 298 -11.06 -16.83 -19.75
CA LEU A 298 -11.09 -18.25 -19.37
C LEU A 298 -11.44 -19.16 -20.56
N ASP A 299 -12.39 -18.74 -21.40
CA ASP A 299 -12.75 -19.43 -22.64
C ASP A 299 -11.58 -19.47 -23.63
N GLN A 300 -10.79 -18.40 -23.69
CA GLN A 300 -9.55 -18.32 -24.49
C GLN A 300 -8.32 -18.90 -23.75
N ASN A 301 -8.52 -19.63 -22.64
CA ASN A 301 -7.48 -20.32 -21.87
C ASN A 301 -6.40 -19.42 -21.22
N TYR A 302 -6.60 -18.09 -21.14
CA TYR A 302 -5.73 -17.15 -20.43
C TYR A 302 -6.04 -17.11 -18.93
N LEU A 303 -5.61 -18.17 -18.22
CA LEU A 303 -6.03 -18.45 -16.85
C LEU A 303 -5.69 -17.32 -15.86
N TYR A 304 -4.49 -16.73 -15.93
CA TYR A 304 -4.11 -15.61 -15.06
C TYR A 304 -4.81 -14.31 -15.43
N SER A 305 -4.91 -13.95 -16.72
CA SER A 305 -5.67 -12.76 -17.15
C SER A 305 -7.11 -12.84 -16.65
N SER A 306 -7.74 -14.01 -16.77
CA SER A 306 -9.06 -14.31 -16.22
C SER A 306 -9.11 -14.10 -14.70
N ALA A 307 -8.25 -14.77 -13.93
CA ALA A 307 -8.22 -14.67 -12.48
C ALA A 307 -7.95 -13.24 -11.99
N ASN A 308 -7.08 -12.49 -12.68
CA ASN A 308 -6.77 -11.10 -12.35
C ASN A 308 -7.98 -10.17 -12.58
N SER A 309 -8.69 -10.31 -13.71
CA SER A 309 -9.94 -9.56 -13.95
C SER A 309 -11.03 -9.90 -12.93
N ALA A 310 -11.21 -11.17 -12.58
CA ALA A 310 -12.14 -11.57 -11.52
C ALA A 310 -11.74 -11.00 -10.15
N PHE A 311 -10.43 -10.98 -9.84
CA PHE A 311 -9.90 -10.39 -8.62
C PHE A 311 -10.16 -8.88 -8.53
N HIS A 312 -9.88 -8.11 -9.60
CA HIS A 312 -10.22 -6.68 -9.65
C HIS A 312 -11.72 -6.43 -9.45
N SER A 313 -12.57 -7.22 -10.11
CA SER A 313 -14.02 -7.16 -9.92
C SER A 313 -14.41 -7.38 -8.45
N ARG A 314 -13.88 -8.43 -7.83
CA ARG A 314 -14.11 -8.78 -6.43
C ARG A 314 -13.66 -7.67 -5.48
N LEU A 315 -12.55 -6.99 -5.75
CA LEU A 315 -12.09 -5.85 -4.93
C LEU A 315 -13.05 -4.66 -5.02
N LEU A 316 -13.47 -4.28 -6.23
CA LEU A 316 -14.43 -3.19 -6.44
C LEU A 316 -15.78 -3.49 -5.76
N ALA A 317 -16.41 -4.62 -6.10
CA ALA A 317 -17.70 -5.00 -5.52
C ALA A 317 -17.60 -5.26 -4.00
N GLY A 318 -16.50 -5.83 -3.52
CA GLY A 318 -16.27 -6.05 -2.09
C GLY A 318 -16.16 -4.74 -1.31
N THR A 319 -15.45 -3.75 -1.86
CA THR A 319 -15.32 -2.41 -1.26
C THR A 319 -16.67 -1.70 -1.22
N ILE A 320 -17.42 -1.72 -2.33
CA ILE A 320 -18.80 -1.20 -2.40
C ILE A 320 -19.68 -1.87 -1.33
N LYS A 321 -19.67 -3.20 -1.26
CA LYS A 321 -20.48 -3.98 -0.32
C LYS A 321 -20.18 -3.61 1.13
N GLU A 322 -18.91 -3.60 1.54
CA GLU A 322 -18.52 -3.29 2.92
C GLU A 322 -18.96 -1.88 3.33
N ILE A 323 -18.78 -0.89 2.46
CA ILE A 323 -19.19 0.50 2.73
C ILE A 323 -20.72 0.67 2.69
N ALA A 324 -21.41 0.06 1.73
CA ALA A 324 -22.87 0.14 1.63
C ALA A 324 -23.58 -0.55 2.82
N GLN A 325 -22.97 -1.60 3.40
CA GLN A 325 -23.42 -2.25 4.64
C GLN A 325 -23.02 -1.46 5.90
N ASN A 326 -21.92 -0.70 5.86
CA ASN A 326 -21.40 0.06 7.00
C ASN A 326 -20.98 1.49 6.61
N PRO A 327 -21.91 2.39 6.23
CA PRO A 327 -21.56 3.76 5.80
C PRO A 327 -20.71 4.56 6.79
N SER A 328 -20.78 4.22 8.08
CA SER A 328 -19.94 4.83 9.13
C SER A 328 -18.43 4.63 8.92
N MET A 329 -17.99 3.66 8.10
CA MET A 329 -16.57 3.49 7.74
C MET A 329 -16.01 4.68 6.95
N LEU A 330 -16.82 5.40 6.16
CA LEU A 330 -16.40 6.63 5.47
C LEU A 330 -16.19 7.81 6.43
N LEU A 331 -16.64 7.69 7.68
CA LEU A 331 -16.58 8.74 8.69
C LEU A 331 -15.50 8.48 9.74
N ASN A 332 -15.28 7.22 10.11
CA ASN A 332 -14.29 6.85 11.13
C ASN A 332 -13.87 5.38 11.08
N ASP A 333 -12.65 5.14 11.54
CA ASP A 333 -11.96 3.86 11.53
C ASP A 333 -12.57 2.79 12.48
N THR A 334 -13.59 3.09 13.30
CA THR A 334 -14.00 2.20 14.42
C THR A 334 -14.44 0.81 13.94
N VAL A 335 -15.39 0.74 12.99
CA VAL A 335 -15.89 -0.54 12.47
C VAL A 335 -14.81 -1.22 11.63
N LEU A 336 -14.02 -0.45 10.88
CA LEU A 336 -12.96 -0.95 10.03
C LEU A 336 -11.83 -1.62 10.84
N LEU A 337 -11.31 -0.96 11.88
CA LEU A 337 -10.25 -1.51 12.74
C LEU A 337 -10.66 -2.80 13.44
N MET A 338 -11.93 -2.95 13.79
CA MET A 338 -12.46 -4.21 14.32
C MET A 338 -12.38 -5.35 13.30
N LYS A 339 -12.85 -5.09 12.07
CA LYS A 339 -12.78 -6.06 10.98
C LYS A 339 -11.34 -6.40 10.62
N VAL A 340 -10.44 -5.40 10.60
CA VAL A 340 -8.98 -5.57 10.44
C VAL A 340 -8.39 -6.45 11.54
N ASN A 341 -8.75 -6.25 12.81
CA ASN A 341 -8.25 -7.07 13.92
C ASN A 341 -8.71 -8.54 13.80
N SER A 342 -9.98 -8.77 13.45
CA SER A 342 -10.49 -10.13 13.19
C SER A 342 -9.73 -10.81 12.05
N LEU A 343 -9.42 -10.07 10.97
CA LEU A 343 -8.70 -10.60 9.82
C LEU A 343 -7.21 -10.84 10.12
N LYS A 344 -6.57 -10.01 10.94
CA LYS A 344 -5.21 -10.25 11.46
C LYS A 344 -5.15 -11.52 12.29
N GLN A 345 -6.18 -11.85 13.09
CA GLN A 345 -6.25 -13.12 13.80
C GLN A 345 -6.31 -14.31 12.82
N GLU A 346 -7.23 -14.27 11.86
CA GLU A 346 -7.41 -15.31 10.84
C GLU A 346 -6.12 -15.56 10.03
N LEU A 347 -5.43 -14.49 9.64
CA LEU A 347 -4.13 -14.56 8.95
C LEU A 347 -3.06 -15.23 9.82
N ASN A 348 -2.99 -14.90 11.11
CA ASN A 348 -2.05 -15.53 12.03
C ASN A 348 -2.34 -17.01 12.27
N GLU A 349 -3.62 -17.40 12.36
CA GLU A 349 -4.03 -18.82 12.41
C GLU A 349 -3.65 -19.57 11.13
N LEU A 350 -3.76 -18.93 9.96
CA LEU A 350 -3.37 -19.51 8.68
C LEU A 350 -1.84 -19.70 8.56
N LYS A 351 -1.05 -18.71 8.99
CA LYS A 351 0.43 -18.76 9.01
C LYS A 351 0.98 -19.92 9.85
N LEU A 352 0.30 -20.29 10.94
CA LEU A 352 0.70 -21.42 11.79
C LEU A 352 0.56 -22.79 11.10
N ARG A 353 -0.22 -22.89 10.02
CA ARG A 353 -0.46 -24.13 9.27
C ARG A 353 0.58 -24.42 8.17
N VAL A 354 1.45 -23.46 7.84
CA VAL A 354 2.37 -23.54 6.70
C VAL A 354 3.84 -23.68 7.13
N ASN A 355 4.11 -24.75 7.87
CA ASN A 355 5.43 -25.15 8.36
C ASN A 355 6.01 -26.39 7.63
N TYR A 356 5.48 -26.69 6.44
CA TYR A 356 5.89 -27.80 5.58
C TYR A 356 6.18 -27.32 4.15
N ILE A 357 6.78 -28.18 3.33
CA ILE A 357 6.89 -28.02 1.88
C ILE A 357 6.51 -29.35 1.19
N PRO A 358 5.54 -29.37 0.25
CA PRO A 358 5.22 -30.57 -0.52
C PRO A 358 6.32 -30.87 -1.54
N ALA A 359 6.50 -32.13 -1.93
CA ALA A 359 7.59 -32.54 -2.82
C ALA A 359 7.45 -32.00 -4.26
N ASN A 360 6.24 -32.03 -4.80
CA ASN A 360 5.93 -31.70 -6.19
C ASN A 360 5.21 -30.35 -6.32
N GLU A 361 4.29 -30.06 -5.40
CA GLU A 361 3.39 -28.89 -5.47
C GLU A 361 3.97 -27.64 -4.75
N PHE A 362 5.30 -27.54 -4.60
CA PHE A 362 5.91 -26.55 -3.71
C PHE A 362 5.72 -25.09 -4.17
N GLU A 363 5.59 -24.86 -5.48
CA GLU A 363 5.26 -23.54 -6.02
C GLU A 363 3.92 -23.01 -5.47
N TRP A 364 2.95 -23.90 -5.16
CA TRP A 364 1.66 -23.50 -4.59
C TRP A 364 1.75 -23.06 -3.13
N ILE A 365 2.55 -23.72 -2.28
CA ILE A 365 2.74 -23.25 -0.89
C ILE A 365 3.58 -21.96 -0.84
N ILE A 366 4.57 -21.80 -1.72
CA ILE A 366 5.29 -20.55 -1.92
C ILE A 366 4.30 -19.45 -2.32
N GLY A 367 3.44 -19.74 -3.30
CA GLY A 367 2.39 -18.83 -3.74
C GLY A 367 1.46 -18.43 -2.59
N ALA A 368 1.01 -19.38 -1.78
CA ALA A 368 0.15 -19.11 -0.62
C ALA A 368 0.84 -18.20 0.41
N GLN A 369 2.12 -18.46 0.71
CA GLN A 369 2.93 -17.64 1.63
C GLN A 369 3.10 -16.20 1.11
N GLN A 370 3.35 -16.02 -0.20
CA GLN A 370 3.37 -14.68 -0.81
C GLN A 370 2.03 -13.94 -0.61
N ARG A 371 0.88 -14.60 -0.82
CA ARG A 371 -0.42 -13.93 -0.64
C ARG A 371 -0.74 -13.65 0.83
N MET A 372 -0.26 -14.48 1.77
CA MET A 372 -0.30 -14.12 3.20
C MET A 372 0.54 -12.86 3.50
N ALA A 373 1.71 -12.71 2.87
CA ALA A 373 2.52 -11.50 3.00
C ALA A 373 1.86 -10.27 2.35
N TYR A 374 1.21 -10.42 1.19
CA TYR A 374 0.46 -9.34 0.54
C TYR A 374 -0.74 -8.87 1.41
N ALA A 375 -1.45 -9.82 2.03
CA ALA A 375 -2.52 -9.51 2.97
C ALA A 375 -2.00 -8.77 4.22
N GLU A 376 -0.88 -9.21 4.78
CA GLU A 376 -0.24 -8.54 5.92
C GLU A 376 0.24 -7.12 5.55
N ASN A 377 0.79 -6.93 4.35
CA ASN A 377 1.22 -5.62 3.87
C ASN A 377 0.04 -4.64 3.79
N ALA A 378 -1.05 -5.03 3.12
CA ALA A 378 -2.27 -4.22 3.05
C ALA A 378 -2.84 -3.91 4.46
N LEU A 379 -2.82 -4.88 5.37
CA LEU A 379 -3.28 -4.68 6.76
C LEU A 379 -2.35 -3.81 7.61
N ASN A 380 -1.12 -3.56 7.18
CA ASN A 380 -0.18 -2.65 7.82
C ASN A 380 -0.32 -1.22 7.29
N GLU A 381 -0.62 -1.04 6.00
CA GLU A 381 -0.88 0.28 5.39
C GLU A 381 -2.09 0.98 6.01
N ILE A 382 -3.20 0.27 6.24
CA ILE A 382 -4.40 0.79 6.92
C ILE A 382 -4.07 1.42 8.29
N THR A 383 -3.11 0.82 9.01
CA THR A 383 -2.67 1.29 10.33
C THR A 383 -1.58 2.37 10.28
N SER A 384 -1.06 2.68 9.09
CA SER A 384 0.06 3.60 8.85
C SER A 384 -0.33 4.88 8.10
N SER A 385 -1.53 4.93 7.52
CA SER A 385 -1.97 6.01 6.61
C SER A 385 -1.92 7.39 7.26
N ALA A 386 -1.41 8.38 6.51
CA ALA A 386 -1.22 9.74 6.97
C ALA A 386 -2.53 10.49 7.26
N ILE A 387 -2.46 11.46 8.16
CA ILE A 387 -3.55 12.38 8.49
C ILE A 387 -3.41 13.66 7.66
N VAL A 388 -4.56 14.20 7.21
CA VAL A 388 -4.64 15.45 6.47
C VAL A 388 -4.04 16.59 7.33
N PRO A 389 -2.98 17.28 6.87
CA PRO A 389 -2.35 18.33 7.66
C PRO A 389 -3.33 19.46 7.99
N SER A 390 -3.49 19.77 9.28
CA SER A 390 -4.47 20.75 9.80
C SER A 390 -4.34 22.17 9.22
N ASP A 391 -3.14 22.50 8.73
CA ASP A 391 -2.75 23.85 8.32
C ASP A 391 -2.96 24.08 6.80
N THR A 392 -3.56 23.12 6.08
CA THR A 392 -3.87 23.23 4.64
C THR A 392 -5.11 24.12 4.42
N PRO A 393 -5.05 25.15 3.55
CA PRO A 393 -6.15 26.10 3.35
C PRO A 393 -7.26 25.52 2.44
N LEU A 394 -7.91 24.46 2.92
CA LEU A 394 -9.02 23.77 2.25
C LEU A 394 -10.35 24.17 2.91
N SER A 395 -11.42 24.19 2.12
CA SER A 395 -12.81 24.24 2.61
C SER A 395 -13.18 22.99 3.41
N GLU A 396 -14.26 23.06 4.19
CA GLU A 396 -14.74 21.91 4.94
C GLU A 396 -15.27 20.78 4.04
N ASP A 397 -15.78 21.12 2.85
CA ASP A 397 -16.25 20.12 1.86
C ASP A 397 -15.07 19.40 1.19
N GLU A 398 -13.99 20.11 0.84
CA GLU A 398 -12.74 19.49 0.36
C GLU A 398 -12.12 18.58 1.43
N LYS A 399 -12.13 18.99 2.71
CA LYS A 399 -11.68 18.13 3.83
C LYS A 399 -12.57 16.90 3.98
N LYS A 400 -13.89 17.04 3.88
CA LYS A 400 -14.84 15.90 3.91
C LYS A 400 -14.53 14.92 2.77
N LEU A 401 -14.32 15.41 1.55
CA LEU A 401 -14.02 14.59 0.37
C LEU A 401 -12.65 13.87 0.49
N ILE A 402 -11.60 14.58 0.91
CA ILE A 402 -10.27 13.97 1.13
C ILE A 402 -10.35 12.90 2.22
N GLN A 403 -11.04 13.18 3.33
CA GLN A 403 -11.24 12.19 4.39
C GLN A 403 -12.01 10.97 3.88
N GLN A 404 -13.07 11.15 3.08
CA GLN A 404 -13.82 10.06 2.46
C GLN A 404 -12.93 9.22 1.52
N ASN A 405 -12.09 9.85 0.70
CA ASN A 405 -11.17 9.17 -0.20
C ASN A 405 -10.10 8.35 0.56
N ILE A 406 -9.54 8.90 1.65
CA ILE A 406 -8.61 8.18 2.55
C ILE A 406 -9.31 6.96 3.17
N GLN A 407 -10.55 7.12 3.65
CA GLN A 407 -11.31 5.99 4.22
C GLN A 407 -11.67 4.94 3.17
N PHE A 408 -12.04 5.35 1.95
CA PHE A 408 -12.26 4.43 0.84
C PHE A 408 -11.01 3.59 0.56
N GLY A 409 -9.83 4.22 0.50
CA GLY A 409 -8.55 3.52 0.36
C GLY A 409 -8.31 2.48 1.46
N LYS A 410 -8.52 2.86 2.73
CA LYS A 410 -8.39 1.91 3.86
C LYS A 410 -9.37 0.74 3.80
N VAL A 411 -10.61 0.95 3.33
CA VAL A 411 -11.58 -0.14 3.16
C VAL A 411 -11.19 -1.03 1.97
N TYR A 412 -10.68 -0.44 0.88
CA TYR A 412 -10.14 -1.18 -0.26
C TYR A 412 -8.96 -2.07 0.14
N ASP A 413 -8.02 -1.56 0.95
CA ASP A 413 -6.90 -2.35 1.49
C ASP A 413 -7.38 -3.49 2.40
N TYR A 414 -8.44 -3.28 3.18
CA TYR A 414 -9.06 -4.33 4.00
C TYR A 414 -9.66 -5.44 3.12
N VAL A 415 -10.42 -5.07 2.07
CA VAL A 415 -11.00 -6.02 1.12
C VAL A 415 -9.93 -6.74 0.30
N SER A 416 -8.84 -6.05 -0.05
CA SER A 416 -7.63 -6.60 -0.68
C SER A 416 -6.99 -7.66 0.21
N ALA A 417 -6.80 -7.39 1.50
CA ALA A 417 -6.30 -8.39 2.44
C ALA A 417 -7.23 -9.61 2.58
N GLN A 418 -8.55 -9.40 2.63
CA GLN A 418 -9.51 -10.53 2.61
C GLN A 418 -9.40 -11.37 1.35
N ALA A 419 -9.21 -10.70 0.19
CA ALA A 419 -9.04 -11.37 -1.08
C ALA A 419 -7.78 -12.24 -1.08
N TRP A 420 -6.64 -11.67 -0.69
CA TRP A 420 -5.37 -12.39 -0.63
C TRP A 420 -5.37 -13.56 0.38
N ILE A 421 -6.06 -13.44 1.51
CA ILE A 421 -6.27 -14.57 2.45
C ILE A 421 -7.10 -15.68 1.81
N SER A 422 -8.11 -15.33 0.99
CA SER A 422 -8.87 -16.32 0.21
C SER A 422 -7.97 -17.02 -0.81
N VAL A 423 -7.18 -16.27 -1.58
CA VAL A 423 -6.21 -16.83 -2.55
C VAL A 423 -5.22 -17.77 -1.87
N ALA A 424 -4.68 -17.38 -0.71
CA ALA A 424 -3.74 -18.19 0.05
C ALA A 424 -4.37 -19.54 0.44
N LYS A 425 -5.64 -19.57 0.87
CA LYS A 425 -6.35 -20.81 1.19
C LYS A 425 -6.53 -21.73 -0.02
N ASP A 426 -6.93 -21.20 -1.17
CA ASP A 426 -7.11 -22.00 -2.38
C ASP A 426 -5.80 -22.60 -2.89
N PHE A 427 -4.69 -21.85 -2.76
CA PHE A 427 -3.36 -22.33 -3.10
C PHE A 427 -2.90 -23.41 -2.11
N LEU A 428 -3.20 -23.28 -0.82
CA LEU A 428 -2.97 -24.35 0.15
C LEU A 428 -3.80 -25.59 -0.13
N VAL A 429 -5.05 -25.48 -0.60
CA VAL A 429 -5.85 -26.64 -1.03
C VAL A 429 -5.22 -27.39 -2.20
N GLN A 430 -4.41 -26.73 -3.05
CA GLN A 430 -3.61 -27.43 -4.06
C GLN A 430 -2.34 -28.05 -3.44
N ALA A 431 -1.57 -27.28 -2.66
CA ALA A 431 -0.36 -27.76 -1.99
C ALA A 431 -0.61 -28.95 -1.04
N ASP A 432 -1.78 -28.98 -0.38
CA ASP A 432 -2.14 -30.00 0.60
C ASP A 432 -2.44 -31.37 -0.03
N LYS A 433 -2.65 -31.45 -1.36
CA LYS A 433 -2.91 -32.71 -2.08
C LYS A 433 -1.70 -33.60 -2.25
N ASP A 434 -0.50 -33.03 -2.22
CA ASP A 434 0.70 -33.84 -2.26
C ASP A 434 0.81 -34.61 -0.95
N SER A 435 0.79 -35.95 -1.03
CA SER A 435 0.93 -36.79 0.15
C SER A 435 2.33 -36.75 0.74
N LEU A 436 3.35 -36.42 -0.07
CA LEU A 436 4.73 -36.35 0.35
C LEU A 436 5.08 -34.91 0.73
N LYS A 437 5.19 -34.67 2.04
CA LYS A 437 5.49 -33.35 2.62
C LYS A 437 6.76 -33.45 3.47
N TYR A 438 7.53 -32.37 3.52
CA TYR A 438 8.77 -32.24 4.25
C TYR A 438 8.70 -31.11 5.27
N LYS A 439 9.40 -31.23 6.42
CA LYS A 439 9.48 -30.14 7.40
C LYS A 439 10.25 -28.95 6.82
N MET A 440 9.69 -27.75 6.97
CA MET A 440 10.27 -26.55 6.36
C MET A 440 11.50 -26.04 7.13
N TYR A 441 12.70 -26.27 6.58
CA TYR A 441 13.97 -25.84 7.18
C TYR A 441 14.86 -25.05 6.21
N TYR A 442 15.55 -24.04 6.75
CA TYR A 442 16.42 -23.13 6.01
C TYR A 442 17.81 -23.04 6.64
N SER A 443 18.83 -23.46 5.89
CA SER A 443 20.24 -23.33 6.27
C SER A 443 20.66 -21.86 6.41
N ASN A 444 21.69 -21.60 7.22
CA ASN A 444 22.21 -20.23 7.41
C ASN A 444 22.73 -19.63 6.10
N ASP A 445 23.32 -20.44 5.21
CA ASP A 445 23.83 -19.98 3.92
C ASP A 445 22.71 -19.61 2.96
N PHE A 446 21.60 -20.36 2.94
CA PHE A 446 20.42 -20.00 2.13
C PHE A 446 19.76 -18.71 2.66
N LYS A 447 19.63 -18.56 3.98
CA LYS A 447 19.15 -17.31 4.60
C LYS A 447 20.05 -16.12 4.22
N LYS A 448 21.36 -16.33 4.17
CA LYS A 448 22.34 -15.32 3.76
C LYS A 448 22.20 -14.96 2.28
N LEU A 449 21.99 -15.94 1.39
CA LEU A 449 21.72 -15.71 -0.04
C LEU A 449 20.50 -14.79 -0.24
N VAL A 450 19.37 -15.11 0.40
CA VAL A 450 18.15 -14.29 0.30
C VAL A 450 18.36 -12.89 0.87
N ASN A 451 19.02 -12.76 2.02
CA ASN A 451 19.32 -11.47 2.64
C ASN A 451 20.28 -10.61 1.79
N ASN A 452 21.26 -11.20 1.13
CA ASN A 452 22.15 -10.48 0.21
C ASN A 452 21.35 -9.92 -0.98
N LYS A 453 20.55 -10.76 -1.65
CA LYS A 453 19.70 -10.35 -2.78
C LYS A 453 18.71 -9.24 -2.39
N MET A 454 18.21 -9.29 -1.16
CA MET A 454 17.36 -8.25 -0.56
C MET A 454 18.10 -6.91 -0.44
N SER A 455 19.33 -6.88 0.08
CA SER A 455 20.13 -5.65 0.16
C SER A 455 20.59 -5.12 -1.21
N GLU A 456 20.85 -6.00 -2.17
CA GLU A 456 21.15 -5.63 -3.56
C GLU A 456 19.93 -4.92 -4.19
N LEU A 457 18.73 -5.50 -4.09
CA LEU A 457 17.51 -4.89 -4.60
C LEU A 457 17.14 -3.58 -3.86
N GLU A 458 17.34 -3.51 -2.55
CA GLU A 458 17.15 -2.28 -1.77
C GLU A 458 18.03 -1.14 -2.29
N THR A 459 19.28 -1.44 -2.67
CA THR A 459 20.20 -0.45 -3.27
C THR A 459 19.69 -0.01 -4.64
N ILE A 460 19.31 -0.97 -5.49
CA ILE A 460 18.75 -0.72 -6.83
C ILE A 460 17.51 0.19 -6.77
N LEU A 461 16.58 -0.07 -5.84
CA LEU A 461 15.37 0.74 -5.67
C LEU A 461 15.71 2.15 -5.18
N ASN A 462 16.58 2.30 -4.18
CA ASN A 462 16.94 3.63 -3.67
C ASN A 462 17.66 4.51 -4.72
N ASP A 463 18.38 3.90 -5.67
CA ASP A 463 19.10 4.60 -6.75
C ASP A 463 18.27 4.75 -8.06
N SER A 464 17.07 4.17 -8.16
CA SER A 464 16.33 4.09 -9.42
C SER A 464 15.61 5.39 -9.80
N ASN A 465 15.96 5.96 -10.97
CA ASN A 465 15.10 6.87 -11.74
C ASN A 465 14.08 6.05 -12.57
N SER A 466 13.31 5.21 -11.90
CA SER A 466 12.20 4.46 -12.49
C SER A 466 10.94 5.29 -12.58
N SER A 467 10.01 4.93 -13.47
CA SER A 467 8.66 5.48 -13.47
C SER A 467 7.94 5.20 -12.15
N ASP A 468 7.19 6.18 -11.63
CA ASP A 468 6.59 6.15 -10.29
C ASP A 468 5.78 4.84 -10.04
N ALA A 469 4.98 4.40 -11.03
CA ALA A 469 4.17 3.19 -10.91
C ALA A 469 4.97 1.87 -10.87
N ILE A 470 6.03 1.73 -11.67
CA ILE A 470 6.91 0.54 -11.66
C ILE A 470 7.70 0.50 -10.34
N HIS A 471 8.14 1.67 -9.87
CA HIS A 471 8.81 1.83 -8.59
C HIS A 471 7.92 1.36 -7.43
N GLU A 472 6.65 1.79 -7.41
CA GLU A 472 5.70 1.46 -6.34
C GLU A 472 5.33 -0.03 -6.27
N ASP A 473 5.10 -0.74 -7.39
CA ASP A 473 4.89 -2.21 -7.30
C ASP A 473 6.17 -2.91 -6.86
N SER A 474 7.34 -2.51 -7.36
CA SER A 474 8.63 -3.11 -6.99
C SER A 474 8.92 -2.93 -5.49
N LEU A 475 8.63 -1.76 -4.91
CA LEU A 475 8.68 -1.51 -3.47
C LEU A 475 7.68 -2.37 -2.69
N ARG A 476 6.42 -2.46 -3.15
CA ARG A 476 5.39 -3.31 -2.52
C ARG A 476 5.79 -4.79 -2.47
N ARG A 477 6.42 -5.29 -3.52
CA ARG A 477 6.97 -6.66 -3.60
C ARG A 477 8.18 -6.83 -2.68
N TYR A 478 9.08 -5.85 -2.63
CA TYR A 478 10.19 -5.83 -1.67
C TYR A 478 9.71 -5.84 -0.19
N HIS A 479 8.69 -5.06 0.15
CA HIS A 479 8.06 -5.10 1.48
C HIS A 479 7.37 -6.44 1.77
N SER A 480 6.78 -7.07 0.76
CA SER A 480 6.23 -8.43 0.86
C SER A 480 7.33 -9.48 1.09
N ALA A 481 8.50 -9.33 0.46
CA ALA A 481 9.67 -10.18 0.71
C ALA A 481 10.21 -10.03 2.14
N LEU A 482 10.24 -8.81 2.68
CA LEU A 482 10.60 -8.53 4.08
C LEU A 482 9.63 -9.24 5.05
N ILE A 483 8.32 -9.14 4.79
CA ILE A 483 7.29 -9.82 5.57
C ILE A 483 7.44 -11.36 5.47
N SER A 484 7.63 -11.90 4.26
CA SER A 484 7.88 -13.32 4.03
C SER A 484 9.11 -13.80 4.82
N ARG A 485 10.23 -13.07 4.78
CA ARG A 485 11.44 -13.36 5.58
C ARG A 485 11.15 -13.40 7.08
N ASP A 486 10.42 -12.41 7.59
CA ASP A 486 10.14 -12.27 9.03
C ASP A 486 9.17 -13.35 9.55
N ASN A 487 8.31 -13.89 8.68
CA ASN A 487 7.52 -15.10 8.93
C ASN A 487 8.28 -16.41 8.64
N ASN A 488 9.59 -16.35 8.34
CA ASN A 488 10.47 -17.49 7.98
C ASN A 488 10.04 -18.23 6.69
N TYR A 489 9.45 -17.53 5.72
CA TYR A 489 9.12 -18.03 4.37
C TYR A 489 10.19 -17.61 3.35
N PHE A 490 11.42 -18.12 3.49
CA PHE A 490 12.56 -17.67 2.67
C PHE A 490 12.42 -17.98 1.17
N PHE A 491 11.67 -19.01 0.77
CA PHE A 491 11.36 -19.26 -0.65
C PHE A 491 10.36 -18.24 -1.20
N ALA A 492 9.29 -17.91 -0.47
CA ALA A 492 8.36 -16.85 -0.85
C ALA A 492 9.07 -15.49 -0.97
N ALA A 493 9.95 -15.17 -0.01
CA ALA A 493 10.80 -13.99 -0.08
C ALA A 493 11.70 -13.98 -1.33
N LEU A 494 12.31 -15.12 -1.70
CA LEU A 494 13.13 -15.23 -2.90
C LEU A 494 12.31 -14.96 -4.18
N PHE A 495 11.12 -15.56 -4.31
CA PHE A 495 10.23 -15.33 -5.44
C PHE A 495 9.75 -13.87 -5.51
N ASP A 496 9.42 -13.23 -4.38
CA ASP A 496 9.06 -11.79 -4.33
C ASP A 496 10.23 -10.89 -4.76
N LEU A 497 11.47 -11.23 -4.38
CA LEU A 497 12.67 -10.48 -4.78
C LEU A 497 12.97 -10.61 -6.28
N PHE A 498 12.82 -11.80 -6.88
CA PHE A 498 12.92 -11.97 -8.33
C PHE A 498 11.79 -11.25 -9.08
N PHE A 499 10.58 -11.25 -8.53
CA PHE A 499 9.46 -10.51 -9.10
C PHE A 499 9.76 -9.00 -9.17
N ALA A 500 10.16 -8.41 -8.03
CA ALA A 500 10.47 -6.98 -7.93
C ALA A 500 11.66 -6.57 -8.82
N GLU A 501 12.74 -7.35 -8.81
CA GLU A 501 13.92 -7.10 -9.66
C GLU A 501 13.58 -7.15 -11.15
N SER A 502 12.67 -8.04 -11.56
CA SER A 502 12.33 -8.23 -12.98
C SER A 502 11.86 -6.95 -13.65
N PHE A 503 10.96 -6.19 -13.01
CA PHE A 503 10.42 -4.95 -13.57
C PHE A 503 11.44 -3.80 -13.57
N VAL A 504 12.28 -3.67 -12.53
CA VAL A 504 13.32 -2.64 -12.51
C VAL A 504 14.40 -2.92 -13.58
N MET A 505 14.77 -4.19 -13.75
CA MET A 505 15.74 -4.59 -14.77
C MET A 505 15.17 -4.53 -16.18
N SER A 506 13.91 -4.92 -16.40
CA SER A 506 13.28 -4.82 -17.71
C SER A 506 13.09 -3.36 -18.14
N GLU A 507 12.69 -2.47 -17.22
CA GLU A 507 12.62 -1.01 -17.47
C GLU A 507 14.00 -0.43 -17.85
N ALA A 508 15.07 -0.84 -17.15
CA ALA A 508 16.44 -0.44 -17.48
C ALA A 508 16.90 -0.96 -18.85
N ASN A 509 16.54 -2.20 -19.20
CA ASN A 509 16.87 -2.82 -20.48
C ASN A 509 16.13 -2.15 -21.65
N ARG A 510 14.82 -1.90 -21.51
CA ARG A 510 13.98 -1.34 -22.59
C ARG A 510 14.24 0.11 -22.93
N LYS A 511 14.83 0.90 -22.02
CA LYS A 511 15.32 2.27 -22.30
C LYS A 511 16.29 2.35 -23.50
N ASN A 512 16.89 1.24 -23.92
CA ASN A 512 17.81 1.14 -25.07
C ASN A 512 17.23 0.35 -26.27
N LEU A 513 15.93 0.06 -26.30
CA LEU A 513 15.26 -0.74 -27.34
C LEU A 513 14.13 0.06 -28.01
N SER A 514 13.92 -0.16 -29.31
CA SER A 514 12.71 0.31 -29.98
C SER A 514 11.53 -0.63 -29.69
N TYR A 515 10.29 -0.12 -29.75
CA TYR A 515 9.08 -0.94 -29.63
C TYR A 515 9.05 -2.10 -30.61
N GLU A 516 9.47 -1.89 -31.86
CA GLU A 516 9.60 -2.96 -32.86
C GLU A 516 10.62 -4.03 -32.43
N LYS A 517 11.76 -3.64 -31.87
CA LYS A 517 12.76 -4.60 -31.39
C LYS A 517 12.27 -5.38 -30.15
N MET A 518 11.52 -4.75 -29.25
CA MET A 518 10.88 -5.44 -28.12
C MET A 518 9.81 -6.43 -28.60
N PHE A 519 8.92 -5.99 -29.51
CA PHE A 519 7.90 -6.83 -30.13
C PHE A 519 8.52 -8.08 -30.78
N ASN A 520 9.57 -7.92 -31.58
CA ASN A 520 10.23 -9.04 -32.27
C ASN A 520 10.95 -10.00 -31.30
N LEU A 521 11.48 -9.51 -30.16
CA LEU A 521 12.07 -10.36 -29.12
C LEU A 521 10.99 -11.22 -28.44
N VAL A 522 9.86 -10.61 -28.08
CA VAL A 522 8.69 -11.29 -27.52
C VAL A 522 8.14 -12.33 -28.52
N GLU A 523 7.91 -11.92 -29.77
CA GLU A 523 7.42 -12.79 -30.85
C GLU A 523 8.31 -14.02 -31.04
N SER A 524 9.64 -13.85 -30.98
CA SER A 524 10.61 -14.95 -31.10
C SER A 524 10.50 -15.96 -29.95
N ASP A 525 10.33 -15.49 -28.70
CA ASP A 525 10.17 -16.38 -27.54
C ASP A 525 8.79 -17.07 -27.55
N ILE A 526 7.72 -16.38 -27.94
CA ILE A 526 6.37 -16.96 -28.09
C ILE A 526 6.39 -18.06 -29.16
N ASN A 527 6.94 -17.77 -30.34
CA ASN A 527 7.02 -18.72 -31.46
C ASN A 527 7.96 -19.90 -31.21
N SER A 528 8.92 -19.77 -30.29
CA SER A 528 9.76 -20.90 -29.86
C SER A 528 9.00 -21.98 -29.08
N GLY A 529 7.78 -21.67 -28.59
CA GLY A 529 7.00 -22.58 -27.76
C GLY A 529 7.65 -22.85 -26.41
N SER A 530 8.38 -21.87 -25.85
CA SER A 530 9.10 -22.00 -24.58
C SER A 530 8.18 -22.51 -23.46
N ASN A 531 8.49 -23.71 -22.96
CA ASN A 531 7.86 -24.31 -21.79
C ASN A 531 8.88 -24.29 -20.65
N PHE A 532 8.54 -23.60 -19.57
CA PHE A 532 9.34 -23.60 -18.35
C PHE A 532 8.88 -24.75 -17.46
N ASP A 533 9.81 -25.46 -16.80
CA ASP A 533 9.44 -26.25 -15.63
C ASP A 533 9.16 -25.31 -14.45
N SER A 534 8.09 -24.51 -14.52
CA SER A 534 7.58 -23.69 -13.40
C SER A 534 6.13 -23.30 -13.63
N VAL A 535 5.29 -23.51 -12.62
CA VAL A 535 3.89 -23.06 -12.60
C VAL A 535 3.83 -21.54 -12.79
N TRP A 536 4.63 -20.79 -12.02
CA TRP A 536 4.55 -19.33 -12.06
C TRP A 536 5.22 -18.71 -13.29
N ALA A 537 6.29 -19.31 -13.82
CA ALA A 537 6.87 -18.87 -15.09
C ALA A 537 5.87 -19.04 -16.24
N ASN A 538 5.35 -20.25 -16.47
CA ASN A 538 4.38 -20.51 -17.55
C ASN A 538 3.13 -19.61 -17.45
N MET A 539 2.65 -19.35 -16.22
CA MET A 539 1.54 -18.44 -15.98
C MET A 539 1.82 -17.01 -16.48
N TYR A 540 3.02 -16.47 -16.22
CA TYR A 540 3.40 -15.13 -16.68
C TYR A 540 3.84 -15.11 -18.15
N PHE A 541 4.34 -16.22 -18.71
CA PHE A 541 4.56 -16.38 -20.15
C PHE A 541 3.23 -16.30 -20.93
N ASP A 542 2.19 -17.00 -20.47
CA ASP A 542 0.85 -16.91 -21.06
C ASP A 542 0.24 -15.50 -20.90
N HIS A 543 0.54 -14.81 -19.80
CA HIS A 543 0.14 -13.40 -19.64
C HIS A 543 0.94 -12.43 -20.54
N SER A 544 2.21 -12.74 -20.85
CA SER A 544 2.98 -12.01 -21.88
C SER A 544 2.34 -12.17 -23.27
N LYS A 545 1.91 -13.39 -23.65
CA LYS A 545 1.17 -13.65 -24.90
C LYS A 545 -0.11 -12.82 -25.00
N PHE A 546 -0.83 -12.62 -23.89
CA PHE A 546 -2.04 -11.80 -23.85
C PHE A 546 -1.77 -10.35 -24.30
N TYR A 547 -0.72 -9.72 -23.74
CA TYR A 547 -0.34 -8.36 -24.13
C TYR A 547 0.31 -8.29 -25.51
N TYR A 548 0.98 -9.35 -25.97
CA TYR A 548 1.44 -9.44 -27.35
C TYR A 548 0.26 -9.41 -28.35
N GLU A 549 -0.77 -10.22 -28.12
CA GLU A 549 -1.99 -10.21 -28.92
C GLU A 549 -2.70 -8.84 -28.86
N ASN A 550 -2.73 -8.18 -27.67
CA ASN A 550 -3.29 -6.83 -27.54
C ASN A 550 -2.48 -5.78 -28.32
N ALA A 551 -1.15 -5.93 -28.38
CA ALA A 551 -0.30 -5.09 -29.21
C ALA A 551 -0.62 -5.27 -30.70
N VAL A 552 -0.71 -6.53 -31.19
CA VAL A 552 -1.11 -6.82 -32.58
C VAL A 552 -2.48 -6.19 -32.90
N PHE A 553 -3.45 -6.37 -32.01
CA PHE A 553 -4.79 -5.80 -32.13
C PHE A 553 -4.77 -4.27 -32.20
N SER A 554 -4.13 -3.62 -31.24
CA SER A 554 -4.04 -2.16 -31.15
C SER A 554 -3.32 -1.54 -32.35
N LYS A 555 -2.27 -2.21 -32.84
CA LYS A 555 -1.54 -1.83 -34.06
C LYS A 555 -2.44 -1.87 -35.29
N ASN A 556 -3.28 -2.90 -35.42
CA ASN A 556 -4.26 -3.02 -36.51
C ASN A 556 -5.35 -1.93 -36.44
N LEU A 557 -5.70 -1.45 -35.24
CA LEU A 557 -6.62 -0.31 -35.04
C LEU A 557 -5.95 1.06 -35.18
N GLY A 558 -4.62 1.13 -35.35
CA GLY A 558 -3.85 2.38 -35.39
C GLY A 558 -3.63 3.04 -34.03
N GLN A 559 -3.93 2.34 -32.93
CA GLN A 559 -3.81 2.82 -31.55
C GLN A 559 -2.37 2.66 -31.04
N MET A 560 -1.45 3.51 -31.53
CA MET A 560 -0.01 3.36 -31.30
C MET A 560 0.42 3.51 -29.82
N MET A 561 -0.32 4.28 -29.00
CA MET A 561 -0.06 4.36 -27.56
C MET A 561 -0.35 3.03 -26.84
N GLU A 562 -1.50 2.41 -27.13
CA GLU A 562 -1.90 1.12 -26.56
C GLU A 562 -1.01 -0.02 -27.06
N TYR A 563 -0.60 0.03 -28.34
CA TYR A 563 0.43 -0.85 -28.89
C TYR A 563 1.74 -0.73 -28.10
N ASN A 564 2.25 0.48 -27.90
CA ASN A 564 3.50 0.71 -27.17
C ASN A 564 3.42 0.20 -25.72
N ALA A 565 2.35 0.52 -24.99
CA ALA A 565 2.13 0.06 -23.62
C ALA A 565 2.00 -1.46 -23.53
N SER A 566 1.31 -2.08 -24.50
CA SER A 566 1.17 -3.54 -24.59
C SER A 566 2.48 -4.24 -24.93
N VAL A 567 3.32 -3.65 -25.79
CA VAL A 567 4.67 -4.16 -26.09
C VAL A 567 5.57 -4.11 -24.85
N GLU A 568 5.57 -2.99 -24.12
CA GLU A 568 6.34 -2.87 -22.87
C GLU A 568 5.88 -3.90 -21.84
N THR A 569 4.57 -3.97 -21.59
CA THR A 569 3.99 -4.92 -20.62
C THR A 569 4.28 -6.37 -21.00
N SER A 570 4.15 -6.71 -22.29
CA SER A 570 4.45 -8.07 -22.78
C SER A 570 5.93 -8.44 -22.61
N TYR A 571 6.85 -7.49 -22.87
CA TYR A 571 8.28 -7.67 -22.67
C TYR A 571 8.64 -7.80 -21.17
N ASP A 572 8.08 -6.95 -20.32
CA ASP A 572 8.31 -6.95 -18.86
C ASP A 572 7.80 -8.28 -18.24
N LEU A 573 6.64 -8.78 -18.66
CA LEU A 573 6.09 -10.07 -18.22
C LEU A 573 6.89 -11.28 -18.71
N LEU A 574 7.45 -11.22 -19.92
CA LEU A 574 8.34 -12.26 -20.45
C LEU A 574 9.67 -12.31 -19.68
N TYR A 575 10.20 -11.15 -19.30
CA TYR A 575 11.39 -11.03 -18.47
C TYR A 575 11.13 -11.61 -17.06
N LEU A 576 9.99 -11.26 -16.46
CA LEU A 576 9.50 -11.84 -15.21
C LEU A 576 9.38 -13.38 -15.28
N SER A 577 8.76 -13.91 -16.34
CA SER A 577 8.62 -15.35 -16.55
C SER A 577 9.96 -16.09 -16.45
N LYS A 578 10.97 -15.59 -17.17
CA LYS A 578 12.32 -16.19 -17.18
C LYS A 578 12.97 -16.14 -15.80
N ASN A 579 12.85 -15.02 -15.09
CA ASN A 579 13.43 -14.86 -13.75
C ASN A 579 12.73 -15.73 -12.69
N LEU A 580 11.42 -15.98 -12.80
CA LEU A 580 10.71 -16.88 -11.91
C LEU A 580 11.09 -18.35 -12.13
N ALA A 581 11.43 -18.75 -13.36
CA ALA A 581 12.03 -20.06 -13.61
C ALA A 581 13.39 -20.19 -12.88
N SER A 582 14.28 -19.20 -12.99
CA SER A 582 15.54 -19.17 -12.24
C SER A 582 15.35 -19.17 -10.71
N ALA A 583 14.30 -18.51 -10.21
CA ALA A 583 13.94 -18.56 -8.79
C ALA A 583 13.59 -19.99 -8.35
N LYS A 584 12.86 -20.74 -9.19
CA LYS A 584 12.54 -22.16 -8.92
C LYS A 584 13.78 -23.05 -8.99
N GLU A 585 14.67 -22.85 -9.95
CA GLU A 585 15.93 -23.62 -10.05
C GLU A 585 16.74 -23.54 -8.75
N ILE A 586 16.92 -22.34 -8.19
CA ILE A 586 17.61 -22.13 -6.89
C ILE A 586 16.90 -22.87 -5.74
N VAL A 587 15.58 -22.95 -5.76
CA VAL A 587 14.80 -23.71 -4.76
C VAL A 587 14.95 -25.21 -4.95
N LEU A 588 14.92 -25.70 -6.20
CA LEU A 588 15.13 -27.12 -6.52
C LEU A 588 16.53 -27.60 -6.15
N GLU A 589 17.57 -26.82 -6.45
CA GLU A 589 18.94 -27.12 -6.03
C GLU A 589 19.01 -27.21 -4.50
N TYR A 590 18.47 -26.21 -3.78
CA TYR A 590 18.45 -26.24 -2.33
C TYR A 590 17.69 -27.46 -1.78
N ILE A 591 16.56 -27.85 -2.38
CA ILE A 591 15.81 -29.04 -1.96
C ILE A 591 16.59 -30.33 -2.23
N ALA A 592 17.27 -30.44 -3.38
CA ALA A 592 18.03 -31.62 -3.76
C ALA A 592 19.30 -31.84 -2.91
N PHE A 593 19.92 -30.76 -2.41
CA PHE A 593 21.17 -30.83 -1.62
C PHE A 593 20.97 -30.99 -0.11
N ASN A 594 19.75 -30.87 0.42
CA ASN A 594 19.48 -30.97 1.86
C ASN A 594 18.62 -32.21 2.18
N GLU A 595 19.00 -32.97 3.21
CA GLU A 595 18.15 -34.02 3.75
C GLU A 595 17.00 -33.38 4.55
N PHE A 596 15.76 -33.61 4.14
CA PHE A 596 14.57 -33.16 4.87
C PHE A 596 13.93 -34.30 5.65
N GLU A 597 13.52 -34.01 6.89
CA GLU A 597 12.62 -34.89 7.63
C GLU A 597 11.22 -34.85 7.01
N GLU A 598 10.60 -36.03 6.86
CA GLU A 598 9.20 -36.14 6.42
C GLU A 598 8.26 -35.45 7.41
N TYR A 599 7.25 -34.75 6.88
CA TYR A 599 6.25 -34.03 7.64
C TYR A 599 5.05 -34.95 7.92
N VAL A 600 5.05 -35.55 9.11
CA VAL A 600 3.89 -36.30 9.61
C VAL A 600 2.86 -35.32 10.14
N VAL A 601 1.65 -35.33 9.56
CA VAL A 601 0.49 -34.63 10.12
C VAL A 601 0.10 -35.34 11.41
N GLU A 602 0.30 -34.71 12.58
CA GLU A 602 -0.33 -35.18 13.81
C GLU A 602 -1.85 -34.99 13.69
N GLU A 603 -2.59 -36.10 13.54
CA GLU A 603 -4.06 -36.12 13.60
C GLU A 603 -4.56 -35.70 14.99
N THR A 604 -4.58 -34.39 15.22
CA THR A 604 -5.21 -33.78 16.38
C THR A 604 -6.72 -33.70 16.15
N PHE A 605 -7.38 -34.86 16.17
CA PHE A 605 -8.81 -34.97 16.40
C PHE A 605 -9.15 -34.42 17.79
N VAL A 606 -9.26 -33.10 17.90
CA VAL A 606 -9.86 -32.44 19.06
C VAL A 606 -11.35 -32.29 18.80
N ASP A 607 -12.11 -33.37 19.04
CA ASP A 607 -13.54 -33.25 19.34
C ASP A 607 -13.66 -32.43 20.64
N VAL A 608 -13.90 -31.11 20.52
CA VAL A 608 -14.00 -30.19 21.67
C VAL A 608 -15.33 -30.40 22.40
N LYS A 609 -15.50 -31.57 22.99
CA LYS A 609 -16.35 -31.73 24.16
C LYS A 609 -15.63 -31.19 25.37
N TYR A 610 -15.98 -29.95 25.71
CA TYR A 610 -15.59 -29.32 26.98
C TYR A 610 -15.99 -30.22 28.16
N ASN A 611 -15.04 -30.94 28.73
CA ASN A 611 -15.18 -31.55 30.05
C ASN A 611 -13.88 -31.35 30.84
N ARG A 612 -13.92 -30.39 31.77
CA ARG A 612 -12.83 -30.13 32.73
C ARG A 612 -12.87 -31.18 33.84
N ILE A 613 -11.90 -32.10 33.86
CA ILE A 613 -11.25 -32.54 35.11
C ILE A 613 -9.75 -32.73 34.82
N ILE A 614 -8.90 -31.85 35.36
CA ILE A 614 -7.45 -32.08 35.39
C ILE A 614 -7.12 -32.71 36.73
N ASP A 615 -6.45 -33.86 36.70
CA ASP A 615 -5.99 -34.57 37.89
C ASP A 615 -4.99 -33.71 38.70
N PRO A 616 -5.25 -33.42 40.00
CA PRO A 616 -4.36 -32.61 40.84
C PRO A 616 -2.92 -33.11 40.90
N SER A 617 -2.70 -34.43 40.73
CA SER A 617 -1.35 -35.02 40.78
C SER A 617 -0.43 -34.54 39.66
N LYS A 618 -0.98 -34.26 38.46
CA LYS A 618 -0.20 -33.81 37.30
C LYS A 618 0.25 -32.35 37.41
N LEU A 619 -0.55 -31.50 38.08
CA LEU A 619 -0.21 -30.09 38.33
C LEU A 619 1.03 -29.95 39.23
N ILE A 620 1.19 -30.82 40.22
CA ILE A 620 2.35 -30.82 41.13
C ILE A 620 3.64 -31.17 40.37
N LEU A 621 3.56 -32.11 39.43
CA LEU A 621 4.71 -32.55 38.64
C LEU A 621 5.19 -31.47 37.66
N ILE A 622 4.25 -30.74 37.03
CA ILE A 622 4.55 -29.57 36.18
C ILE A 622 5.17 -28.42 37.00
N ALA A 623 4.64 -28.16 38.20
CA ALA A 623 5.18 -27.13 39.09
C ALA A 623 6.61 -27.43 39.55
N GLY A 624 6.94 -28.70 39.84
CA GLY A 624 8.30 -29.11 40.18
C GLY A 624 9.29 -28.91 39.02
N LEU A 625 8.88 -29.21 37.80
CA LEU A 625 9.71 -29.07 36.59
C LEU A 625 10.03 -27.59 36.28
N LEU A 626 9.06 -26.69 36.46
CA LEU A 626 9.25 -25.24 36.33
C LEU A 626 10.28 -24.66 37.32
N ILE A 627 10.33 -25.17 38.55
CA ILE A 627 11.30 -24.72 39.58
C ILE A 627 12.73 -25.10 39.16
N ILE A 628 12.94 -26.28 38.60
CA ILE A 628 14.26 -26.73 38.11
C ILE A 628 14.75 -25.85 36.96
N ILE A 629 13.86 -25.50 36.02
CA ILE A 629 14.16 -24.61 34.89
C ILE A 629 14.54 -23.20 35.38
N LEU A 630 13.83 -22.66 36.37
CA LEU A 630 14.15 -21.37 36.99
C LEU A 630 15.55 -21.33 37.63
N ILE A 631 15.97 -22.43 38.28
CA ILE A 631 17.31 -22.53 38.88
C ILE A 631 18.41 -22.54 37.80
N LEU A 632 18.21 -23.28 36.70
CA LEU A 632 19.14 -23.29 35.56
C LEU A 632 19.29 -21.91 34.91
N ILE A 633 18.18 -21.19 34.72
CA ILE A 633 18.18 -19.81 34.19
C ILE A 633 18.96 -18.87 35.14
N MET A 634 18.80 -19.02 36.45
CA MET A 634 19.52 -18.18 37.42
C MET A 634 21.05 -18.38 37.35
N VAL A 635 21.52 -19.62 37.19
CA VAL A 635 22.95 -19.93 37.00
C VAL A 635 23.48 -19.32 35.70
N LEU A 636 22.71 -19.39 34.61
CA LEU A 636 23.08 -18.81 33.31
C LEU A 636 23.22 -17.28 33.39
N ILE A 637 22.31 -16.60 34.10
CA ILE A 637 22.35 -15.15 34.33
C ILE A 637 23.61 -14.76 35.13
N ILE A 638 23.99 -15.53 36.15
CA ILE A 638 25.21 -15.28 36.94
C ILE A 638 26.48 -15.40 36.07
N GLY A 639 26.50 -16.35 35.13
CA GLY A 639 27.59 -16.50 34.15
C GLY A 639 27.68 -15.35 33.14
N LEU A 640 26.54 -14.81 32.68
CA LEU A 640 26.51 -13.69 31.74
C LEU A 640 26.95 -12.36 32.36
N VAL A 641 26.67 -12.14 33.65
CA VAL A 641 26.99 -10.90 34.37
C VAL A 641 28.50 -10.66 34.54
N THR A 642 29.35 -11.68 34.41
CA THR A 642 30.81 -11.54 34.61
C THR A 642 31.61 -11.18 33.35
N ASN A 643 31.01 -11.16 32.15
CA ASN A 643 31.75 -11.05 30.89
C ASN A 643 31.35 -9.87 29.97
N THR A 644 31.09 -8.69 30.53
CA THR A 644 30.81 -7.47 29.72
C THR A 644 31.74 -6.31 30.08
N SER A 645 32.92 -6.29 29.45
CA SER A 645 33.76 -5.10 29.34
C SER A 645 34.27 -4.95 27.91
N LYS A 646 34.27 -3.72 27.40
CA LYS A 646 34.62 -3.29 26.03
C LYS A 646 33.58 -3.59 24.93
N ARG A 647 32.71 -2.61 24.65
CA ARG A 647 32.33 -2.13 23.29
C ARG A 647 31.32 -0.98 23.42
N ASP A 648 31.84 0.20 23.70
CA ASP A 648 31.05 1.44 23.72
C ASP A 648 31.93 2.56 23.16
N LEU A 649 31.59 3.05 21.96
CA LEU A 649 32.02 4.32 21.32
C LEU A 649 31.51 4.35 19.87
N GLY A 650 30.34 4.96 19.66
CA GLY A 650 29.71 5.13 18.34
C GLY A 650 28.22 5.53 18.39
N TYR A 651 27.49 5.07 19.41
CA TYR A 651 26.02 5.19 19.45
C TYR A 651 25.44 6.54 19.96
N SER A 652 26.24 7.49 20.46
CA SER A 652 25.67 8.65 21.18
C SER A 652 24.96 9.67 20.27
N SER A 653 25.43 9.86 19.03
CA SER A 653 24.94 10.93 18.13
C SER A 653 23.48 10.74 17.67
N ARG A 654 23.03 9.50 17.44
CA ARG A 654 21.65 9.21 16.97
C ARG A 654 20.62 9.34 18.09
N ARG A 655 20.99 9.00 19.34
CA ARG A 655 20.09 9.04 20.51
C ARG A 655 19.67 10.47 20.87
N ASP A 656 20.59 11.44 20.79
CA ASP A 656 20.28 12.82 21.16
C ASP A 656 19.44 13.54 20.08
N LYS A 657 19.55 13.13 18.81
CA LYS A 657 18.60 13.51 17.74
C LYS A 657 17.18 12.97 18.02
N LEU A 658 17.03 11.69 18.36
CA LEU A 658 15.72 11.09 18.69
C LEU A 658 15.03 11.76 19.89
N LYS A 659 15.77 12.10 20.95
CA LYS A 659 15.22 12.87 22.08
C LYS A 659 14.75 14.27 21.68
N LEU A 660 15.46 14.94 20.76
CA LEU A 660 15.07 16.25 20.25
C LEU A 660 13.76 16.17 19.46
N VAL A 661 13.59 15.11 18.65
CA VAL A 661 12.33 14.83 17.91
C VAL A 661 11.16 14.59 18.87
N LEU A 662 11.33 13.74 19.90
CA LEU A 662 10.30 13.51 20.92
C LEU A 662 9.92 14.80 21.69
N SER A 663 10.90 15.64 22.04
CA SER A 663 10.63 16.94 22.69
C SER A 663 9.87 17.91 21.77
N ASN A 664 10.04 17.81 20.45
CA ASN A 664 9.30 18.61 19.48
C ASN A 664 7.88 18.08 19.26
N LEU A 665 7.66 16.76 19.34
CA LEU A 665 6.32 16.14 19.37
C LEU A 665 5.50 16.59 20.58
N ASP A 666 6.08 16.58 21.79
CA ASP A 666 5.41 17.11 22.99
C ASP A 666 5.02 18.60 22.84
N LYS A 667 5.89 19.40 22.22
CA LYS A 667 5.62 20.82 21.91
C LYS A 667 4.54 21.00 20.82
N ALA A 668 4.46 20.09 19.85
CA ALA A 668 3.42 20.12 18.83
C ALA A 668 2.05 19.80 19.42
N LEU A 669 1.94 18.76 20.26
CA LEU A 669 0.71 18.40 20.95
C LEU A 669 0.22 19.53 21.88
N SER A 670 1.11 20.09 22.71
CA SER A 670 0.77 21.20 23.60
C SER A 670 0.34 22.49 22.87
N LYS A 671 0.66 22.62 21.58
CA LYS A 671 0.19 23.70 20.70
C LYS A 671 -1.01 23.31 19.82
N LYS A 672 -1.60 22.12 20.03
CA LYS A 672 -2.65 21.51 19.19
C LYS A 672 -2.32 21.42 17.69
N LYS A 673 -1.04 21.26 17.35
CA LYS A 673 -0.57 21.11 15.96
C LYS A 673 -0.55 19.65 15.45
N ILE A 674 -0.92 18.71 16.30
CA ILE A 674 -1.11 17.28 16.01
C ILE A 674 -2.24 16.76 16.91
N SER A 675 -2.97 15.75 16.45
CA SER A 675 -4.00 15.06 17.23
C SER A 675 -3.41 14.14 18.31
N ASP A 676 -4.23 13.76 19.29
CA ASP A 676 -3.84 12.79 20.33
C ASP A 676 -3.47 11.41 19.74
N ALA A 677 -4.08 11.04 18.59
CA ALA A 677 -3.80 9.80 17.88
C ALA A 677 -2.45 9.87 17.13
N GLU A 678 -2.18 10.95 16.39
CA GLU A 678 -0.86 11.20 15.76
C GLU A 678 0.26 11.19 16.78
N TYR A 679 0.06 11.90 17.89
CA TYR A 679 1.01 11.94 18.98
C TYR A 679 1.31 10.54 19.50
N PHE A 680 0.27 9.71 19.70
CA PHE A 680 0.44 8.33 20.15
C PHE A 680 1.27 7.48 19.16
N PHE A 681 0.92 7.46 17.87
CA PHE A 681 1.62 6.63 16.88
C PHE A 681 3.05 7.13 16.61
N MET A 682 3.25 8.44 16.43
CA MET A 682 4.58 9.01 16.18
C MET A 682 5.49 8.87 17.38
N LYS A 683 4.99 9.14 18.60
CA LYS A 683 5.74 8.91 19.83
C LYS A 683 6.10 7.44 19.98
N ARG A 684 5.16 6.52 19.77
CA ARG A 684 5.40 5.09 19.83
C ARG A 684 6.50 4.66 18.85
N ARG A 685 6.47 5.11 17.59
CA ARG A 685 7.52 4.80 16.60
C ARG A 685 8.90 5.29 17.04
N TYR A 686 9.03 6.52 17.52
CA TYR A 686 10.31 7.06 18.00
C TYR A 686 10.75 6.50 19.35
N GLU A 687 9.83 6.10 20.22
CA GLU A 687 10.12 5.38 21.47
C GLU A 687 10.54 3.93 21.18
N GLU A 688 9.94 3.24 20.20
CA GLU A 688 10.39 1.93 19.72
C GLU A 688 11.78 2.01 19.04
N GLU A 689 12.08 3.06 18.27
CA GLU A 689 13.46 3.32 17.80
C GLU A 689 14.44 3.64 18.94
N LEU A 690 13.99 4.32 20.00
CA LEU A 690 14.80 4.56 21.20
C LEU A 690 15.04 3.27 22.00
N GLU A 691 14.05 2.36 22.04
CA GLU A 691 14.12 1.05 22.71
C GLU A 691 14.98 0.04 21.95
N LYS A 692 14.95 0.04 20.61
CA LYS A 692 15.92 -0.69 19.77
C LYS A 692 17.39 -0.30 20.05
N GLY A 693 17.63 0.84 20.70
CA GLY A 693 18.95 1.30 21.17
C GLY A 693 19.13 1.37 22.69
N THR A 694 18.29 0.74 23.51
CA THR A 694 18.40 0.80 25.00
C THR A 694 18.08 -0.51 25.73
N ASP A 695 18.97 -1.51 25.58
CA ASP A 695 18.94 -2.63 26.51
C ASP A 695 19.56 -2.26 27.88
N SER A 696 18.82 -2.56 28.96
CA SER A 696 19.08 -2.24 30.37
C SER A 696 18.97 -0.76 30.84
N LYS A 697 18.34 -0.58 32.03
CA LYS A 697 18.21 0.64 32.90
C LYS A 697 16.88 1.44 32.91
N LYS A 698 15.72 0.78 32.91
CA LYS A 698 14.47 1.33 33.51
C LYS A 698 14.06 0.51 34.76
N SER A 699 13.67 1.16 35.86
CA SER A 699 13.27 0.46 37.09
C SER A 699 11.94 -0.31 36.94
N LYS A 700 11.74 -1.43 37.66
CA LYS A 700 10.50 -2.25 37.59
C LYS A 700 9.24 -1.39 37.73
N GLY A 701 9.21 -0.49 38.72
CA GLY A 701 8.08 0.43 38.94
C GLY A 701 7.89 1.55 37.90
N THR A 702 8.82 1.73 36.96
CA THR A 702 8.65 2.60 35.78
C THR A 702 7.96 1.84 34.65
N LYS A 703 8.38 0.59 34.39
CA LYS A 703 7.76 -0.28 33.37
C LYS A 703 6.28 -0.54 33.67
N VAL A 704 5.95 -0.87 34.92
CA VAL A 704 4.56 -1.14 35.36
C VAL A 704 3.68 0.12 35.30
N LYS A 705 4.25 1.33 35.42
CA LYS A 705 3.50 2.59 35.25
C LYS A 705 3.14 2.88 33.80
N LEU A 706 4.10 2.70 32.87
CA LEU A 706 3.86 2.85 31.43
C LEU A 706 2.74 1.90 30.98
N SER A 707 2.86 0.62 31.32
CA SER A 707 1.84 -0.39 31.03
C SER A 707 0.45 -0.07 31.63
N LEU A 708 0.38 0.56 32.81
CA LEU A 708 -0.89 1.05 33.36
C LEU A 708 -1.49 2.19 32.52
N GLU A 709 -0.68 3.12 32.04
CA GLU A 709 -1.12 4.24 31.21
C GLU A 709 -1.61 3.75 29.84
N ASP A 710 -0.91 2.78 29.24
CA ASP A 710 -1.30 2.11 27.99
C ASP A 710 -2.66 1.39 28.12
N LEU A 711 -2.83 0.55 29.15
CA LEU A 711 -4.10 -0.14 29.39
C LEU A 711 -5.26 0.84 29.64
N LYS A 712 -5.00 1.97 30.32
CA LYS A 712 -6.01 3.03 30.52
C LYS A 712 -6.32 3.83 29.26
N ALA A 713 -5.41 3.89 28.30
CA ALA A 713 -5.69 4.45 26.97
C ALA A 713 -6.59 3.48 26.20
N LYS A 714 -6.25 2.18 26.16
CA LYS A 714 -7.07 1.12 25.56
C LYS A 714 -8.49 1.07 26.14
N GLU A 715 -8.64 1.12 27.48
CA GLU A 715 -9.96 1.14 28.13
C GLU A 715 -10.83 2.33 27.69
N ARG A 716 -10.23 3.51 27.48
CA ARG A 716 -10.93 4.71 27.00
C ARG A 716 -11.32 4.58 25.53
N ALA A 717 -10.42 4.09 24.68
CA ALA A 717 -10.69 3.87 23.26
C ALA A 717 -11.85 2.86 23.05
N LEU A 718 -11.80 1.71 23.73
CA LEU A 718 -12.85 0.68 23.67
C LEU A 718 -14.21 1.21 24.18
N LYS A 719 -14.22 2.08 25.20
CA LYS A 719 -15.45 2.75 25.66
C LYS A 719 -16.00 3.74 24.63
N SER A 720 -15.15 4.49 23.92
CA SER A 720 -15.61 5.36 22.82
C SER A 720 -16.22 4.51 21.70
N ALA A 721 -15.50 3.49 21.23
CA ALA A 721 -15.95 2.60 20.17
C ALA A 721 -17.34 1.97 20.46
N LEU A 722 -17.58 1.55 21.71
CA LEU A 722 -18.90 1.05 22.17
C LEU A 722 -20.01 2.11 22.18
N VAL A 723 -19.68 3.40 22.31
CA VAL A 723 -20.64 4.51 22.19
C VAL A 723 -20.87 4.85 20.71
N ASP A 724 -19.80 4.93 19.92
CA ASP A 724 -19.85 5.26 18.50
C ASP A 724 -20.64 4.21 17.70
N ILE A 725 -20.39 2.91 17.90
CA ILE A 725 -21.17 1.82 17.26
C ILE A 725 -22.66 1.84 17.68
N LYS A 726 -22.98 2.20 18.93
CA LYS A 726 -24.38 2.40 19.36
C LYS A 726 -25.04 3.62 18.74
N ARG A 727 -24.28 4.67 18.44
CA ARG A 727 -24.77 5.85 17.73
C ARG A 727 -25.04 5.48 16.27
N HIS A 728 -24.06 4.91 15.57
CA HIS A 728 -24.18 4.52 14.17
C HIS A 728 -25.34 3.54 13.92
N TYR A 729 -25.58 2.59 14.83
CA TYR A 729 -26.72 1.66 14.70
C TYR A 729 -28.09 2.36 14.80
N LYS A 730 -28.22 3.37 15.67
CA LYS A 730 -29.44 4.20 15.75
C LYS A 730 -29.62 5.11 14.54
N GLU A 731 -28.51 5.48 13.88
CA GLU A 731 -28.47 6.32 12.68
C GLU A 731 -28.62 5.50 11.38
N GLY A 732 -28.69 4.16 11.46
CA GLY A 732 -28.79 3.28 10.28
C GLY A 732 -27.47 3.11 9.50
N LEU A 733 -26.34 3.45 10.09
CA LEU A 733 -25.00 3.46 9.44
C LEU A 733 -24.19 2.16 9.67
N ILE A 734 -24.85 1.10 10.15
CA ILE A 734 -24.32 -0.26 10.39
C ILE A 734 -25.49 -1.25 10.47
N ILE A 735 -25.38 -2.40 9.78
CA ILE A 735 -26.38 -3.47 9.81
C ILE A 735 -26.44 -4.20 11.18
N PRO A 736 -27.58 -4.81 11.57
CA PRO A 736 -27.74 -5.47 12.87
C PRO A 736 -26.71 -6.57 13.17
N GLU A 737 -26.33 -7.37 12.17
CA GLU A 737 -25.41 -8.50 12.31
C GLU A 737 -23.98 -8.03 12.66
N ASP A 738 -23.51 -6.99 11.97
CA ASP A 738 -22.21 -6.37 12.25
C ASP A 738 -22.26 -5.58 13.57
N TYR A 739 -23.38 -4.93 13.90
CA TYR A 739 -23.57 -4.29 15.21
C TYR A 739 -23.43 -5.30 16.36
N GLU A 740 -24.17 -6.41 16.34
CA GLU A 740 -24.14 -7.42 17.40
C GLU A 740 -22.75 -8.09 17.52
N ARG A 741 -22.13 -8.42 16.37
CA ARG A 741 -20.76 -8.96 16.34
C ARG A 741 -19.76 -8.00 16.96
N SER A 742 -19.76 -6.74 16.51
CA SER A 742 -18.83 -5.71 16.97
C SER A 742 -19.05 -5.32 18.43
N TYR A 743 -20.30 -5.18 18.85
CA TYR A 743 -20.64 -4.89 20.25
C TYR A 743 -20.16 -5.99 21.20
N LYS A 744 -20.38 -7.26 20.83
CA LYS A 744 -19.92 -8.43 21.59
C LYS A 744 -18.39 -8.49 21.69
N GLN A 745 -17.68 -8.30 20.59
CA GLN A 745 -16.22 -8.32 20.57
C GLN A 745 -15.62 -7.19 21.43
N LEU A 746 -16.04 -5.93 21.23
CA LEU A 746 -15.55 -4.80 22.02
C LEU A 746 -15.88 -4.94 23.51
N SER A 747 -17.03 -5.49 23.86
CA SER A 747 -17.37 -5.75 25.26
C SER A 747 -16.43 -6.79 25.88
N ASN A 748 -16.13 -7.88 25.16
CA ASN A 748 -15.19 -8.91 25.62
C ASN A 748 -13.78 -8.35 25.78
N GLU A 749 -13.26 -7.62 24.78
CA GLU A 749 -11.95 -6.97 24.84
C GLU A 749 -11.86 -5.97 26.00
N LEU A 750 -12.92 -5.17 26.21
CA LEU A 750 -12.98 -4.22 27.32
C LEU A 750 -12.98 -4.93 28.68
N ASP A 751 -13.61 -6.09 28.81
CA ASP A 751 -13.61 -6.85 30.06
C ASP A 751 -12.26 -7.54 30.34
N VAL A 752 -11.54 -7.98 29.31
CA VAL A 752 -10.13 -8.40 29.43
C VAL A 752 -9.25 -7.23 29.88
N ILE A 753 -9.34 -6.07 29.23
CA ILE A 753 -8.56 -4.87 29.59
C ILE A 753 -8.88 -4.39 31.03
N LYS A 754 -10.15 -4.46 31.47
CA LYS A 754 -10.52 -4.20 32.88
C LYS A 754 -9.88 -5.20 33.85
N PHE A 755 -9.81 -6.48 33.47
CA PHE A 755 -9.15 -7.50 34.28
C PHE A 755 -7.64 -7.22 34.40
N ASP A 756 -6.96 -6.95 33.30
CA ASP A 756 -5.53 -6.63 33.30
C ASP A 756 -5.23 -5.34 34.09
N LEU A 757 -6.06 -4.30 33.93
CA LEU A 757 -5.99 -3.08 34.73
C LEU A 757 -6.11 -3.36 36.23
N LYS A 758 -6.95 -4.33 36.62
CA LYS A 758 -7.09 -4.76 38.01
C LYS A 758 -5.82 -5.48 38.49
N GLN A 759 -5.22 -6.36 37.68
CA GLN A 759 -3.97 -7.06 38.03
C GLN A 759 -2.79 -6.08 38.15
N ILE A 760 -2.58 -5.19 37.19
CA ILE A 760 -1.51 -4.19 37.25
C ILE A 760 -1.70 -3.22 38.42
N GLN A 761 -2.94 -2.87 38.78
CA GLN A 761 -3.22 -2.10 40.00
C GLN A 761 -2.90 -2.86 41.30
N ILE A 762 -3.02 -4.19 41.32
CA ILE A 762 -2.59 -5.04 42.43
C ILE A 762 -1.06 -5.07 42.50
N GLU A 763 -0.36 -5.35 41.40
CA GLU A 763 1.11 -5.37 41.36
C GLU A 763 1.71 -4.00 41.77
N LEU A 764 1.08 -2.88 41.38
CA LEU A 764 1.48 -1.54 41.83
C LEU A 764 1.26 -1.30 43.32
N ARG A 765 0.24 -1.91 43.94
CA ARG A 765 0.04 -1.85 45.41
C ARG A 765 1.10 -2.69 46.13
N GLU A 766 1.45 -3.84 45.59
CA GLU A 766 2.48 -4.73 46.15
C GLU A 766 3.87 -4.11 46.03
N THR A 767 4.26 -3.63 44.84
CA THR A 767 5.53 -2.90 44.61
C THR A 767 5.67 -1.67 45.52
N ARG A 768 4.55 -0.99 45.86
CA ARG A 768 4.53 0.11 46.85
C ARG A 768 4.68 -0.39 48.29
N ARG A 769 4.04 -1.52 48.65
CA ARG A 769 4.18 -2.17 49.97
C ARG A 769 5.62 -2.64 50.21
N GLU A 770 6.24 -3.32 49.25
CA GLU A 770 7.64 -3.76 49.35
C GLU A 770 8.58 -2.57 49.63
N LYS A 771 8.48 -1.48 48.86
CA LYS A 771 9.27 -0.26 49.12
C LYS A 771 9.01 0.35 50.50
N SER A 772 7.76 0.31 50.98
CA SER A 772 7.41 0.80 52.33
C SER A 772 8.05 -0.06 53.43
N VAL A 773 7.95 -1.38 53.34
CA VAL A 773 8.57 -2.34 54.28
C VAL A 773 10.09 -2.18 54.30
N PHE A 774 10.71 -2.11 53.13
CA PHE A 774 12.17 -1.94 52.99
C PHE A 774 12.63 -0.61 53.61
N THR A 775 11.91 0.48 53.37
CA THR A 775 12.25 1.80 53.94
C THR A 775 12.11 1.80 55.47
N LYS A 776 11.09 1.11 56.01
CA LYS A 776 10.89 0.97 57.46
C LYS A 776 12.00 0.12 58.09
N PHE A 777 12.40 -0.98 57.45
CA PHE A 777 13.52 -1.84 57.87
C PHE A 777 14.85 -1.06 57.94
N PHE A 778 15.20 -0.32 56.88
CA PHE A 778 16.43 0.51 56.87
C PHE A 778 16.39 1.68 57.87
N SER A 779 15.21 2.18 58.25
CA SER A 779 15.09 3.19 59.30
C SER A 779 15.39 2.61 60.70
N ASN A 780 15.03 1.35 60.96
CA ASN A 780 15.33 0.65 62.21
C ASN A 780 16.82 0.31 62.32
N LEU A 781 17.42 -0.25 61.25
CA LEU A 781 18.86 -0.52 61.20
C LEU A 781 19.72 0.75 61.41
N LYS A 782 19.25 1.92 60.93
CA LYS A 782 19.92 3.21 61.20
C LYS A 782 19.80 3.67 62.65
N LYS A 783 18.79 3.23 63.42
CA LYS A 783 18.70 3.49 64.86
C LYS A 783 19.68 2.59 65.62
N GLU A 784 19.61 1.27 65.43
CA GLU A 784 20.49 0.31 66.10
C GLU A 784 21.96 0.63 65.87
N LYS A 785 22.36 0.92 64.63
CA LYS A 785 23.74 1.30 64.32
C LYS A 785 24.20 2.58 65.03
N LYS A 786 23.27 3.49 65.37
CA LYS A 786 23.59 4.74 66.09
C LYS A 786 23.78 4.51 67.60
N GLU A 787 23.08 3.53 68.18
CA GLU A 787 23.27 3.10 69.57
C GLU A 787 24.57 2.31 69.73
N ILE A 788 24.89 1.41 68.80
CA ILE A 788 26.14 0.64 68.80
C ILE A 788 27.36 1.57 68.72
N ILE A 789 27.36 2.56 67.83
CA ILE A 789 28.46 3.53 67.71
C ILE A 789 28.70 4.27 69.04
N LYS A 790 27.62 4.69 69.71
CA LYS A 790 27.71 5.41 70.98
C LYS A 790 28.33 4.56 72.09
N GLY A 791 27.95 3.28 72.19
CA GLY A 791 28.56 2.33 73.13
C GLY A 791 30.04 2.04 72.83
N THR A 792 30.45 2.04 71.55
CA THR A 792 31.87 1.86 71.20
C THR A 792 32.75 3.07 71.49
N GLU A 793 32.19 4.29 71.45
CA GLU A 793 32.92 5.52 71.83
C GLU A 793 33.17 5.58 73.35
N GLU A 794 32.18 5.20 74.17
CA GLU A 794 32.31 5.13 75.63
C GLU A 794 33.36 4.09 76.07
N LEU A 795 33.38 2.91 75.43
CA LEU A 795 34.41 1.87 75.66
C LEU A 795 35.83 2.29 75.26
N ALA A 796 35.97 3.07 74.17
CA ALA A 796 37.28 3.55 73.71
C ALA A 796 37.90 4.58 74.68
N GLU A 797 37.08 5.47 75.25
CA GLU A 797 37.54 6.38 76.30
C GLU A 797 38.01 5.67 77.58
N GLU A 798 37.37 4.56 77.95
CA GLU A 798 37.71 3.82 79.16
C GLU A 798 39.04 3.06 78.99
N GLN A 799 39.25 2.42 77.83
CA GLN A 799 40.51 1.75 77.49
C GLN A 799 41.71 2.71 77.40
N ALA A 800 41.52 3.92 76.83
CA ALA A 800 42.57 4.94 76.79
C ALA A 800 43.05 5.36 78.19
N LYS A 801 42.14 5.43 79.17
CA LYS A 801 42.44 5.75 80.58
C LYS A 801 43.14 4.59 81.31
N GLU A 802 43.03 3.35 80.85
CA GLU A 802 43.80 2.21 81.36
C GLU A 802 45.22 2.12 80.79
N GLU A 803 45.41 2.34 79.48
CA GLU A 803 46.75 2.33 78.87
C GLU A 803 47.70 3.38 79.49
N GLU A 804 47.18 4.55 79.85
CA GLU A 804 47.97 5.58 80.51
C GLU A 804 48.44 5.14 81.92
N LYS A 805 47.57 4.45 82.67
CA LYS A 805 47.92 3.84 83.97
C LYS A 805 48.97 2.73 83.81
N GLU A 806 48.85 1.88 82.78
CA GLU A 806 49.84 0.85 82.41
C GLU A 806 51.22 1.46 82.12
N LYS A 807 51.29 2.53 81.31
CA LYS A 807 52.55 3.24 80.98
C LYS A 807 53.24 3.79 82.24
N ILE A 808 52.48 4.36 83.18
CA ILE A 808 53.00 4.84 84.47
C ILE A 808 53.53 3.67 85.32
N LYS A 809 52.85 2.52 85.30
CA LYS A 809 53.26 1.28 85.99
C LYS A 809 54.58 0.73 85.43
N ARG A 810 54.75 0.65 84.11
CA ARG A 810 55.99 0.17 83.45
C ARG A 810 57.20 1.06 83.76
N LYS A 811 57.05 2.39 83.80
CA LYS A 811 58.12 3.31 84.25
C LYS A 811 58.58 3.07 85.69
N LYS A 812 57.69 2.61 86.60
CA LYS A 812 58.08 2.22 87.98
C LYS A 812 58.77 0.85 88.05
N ILE A 813 58.45 -0.09 87.16
CA ILE A 813 59.04 -1.44 87.14
C ILE A 813 60.49 -1.41 86.62
N LEU A 814 60.78 -0.64 85.56
CA LEU A 814 62.14 -0.50 85.03
C LEU A 814 63.13 0.09 86.06
N ARG A 815 62.67 1.01 86.93
CA ARG A 815 63.47 1.52 88.06
C ARG A 815 63.76 0.48 89.16
N ARG A 816 62.99 -0.62 89.25
CA ARG A 816 63.24 -1.72 90.20
C ARG A 816 64.18 -2.79 89.66
N PHE A 817 64.20 -3.05 88.35
CA PHE A 817 65.13 -4.02 87.75
C PHE A 817 66.61 -3.62 87.90
N ALA A 818 66.92 -2.31 87.85
CA ALA A 818 68.26 -1.79 88.09
C ALA A 818 68.82 -2.07 89.51
N TYR A 819 67.97 -2.46 90.46
CA TYR A 819 68.36 -2.71 91.86
C TYR A 819 68.50 -4.20 92.21
N LYS A 820 68.01 -5.13 91.37
CA LYS A 820 67.94 -6.57 91.69
C LYS A 820 69.09 -7.43 91.11
N ASN A 821 69.75 -6.97 90.04
CA ASN A 821 70.94 -7.65 89.47
C ASN A 821 72.19 -7.62 90.38
N LYS A 822 72.06 -7.15 91.63
CA LYS A 822 73.16 -7.05 92.60
C LYS A 822 73.11 -8.14 93.70
N THR A 823 72.07 -8.98 93.76
CA THR A 823 71.80 -9.87 94.90
C THR A 823 71.80 -11.37 94.61
N ASP A 824 71.53 -11.83 93.38
CA ASP A 824 71.44 -13.27 93.08
C ASP A 824 72.83 -13.91 92.75
N LYS A 825 73.91 -13.30 93.24
CA LYS A 825 75.29 -13.81 93.15
C LYS A 825 75.69 -14.59 94.41
N LYS A 826 74.84 -15.54 94.82
CA LYS A 826 75.10 -16.53 95.89
C LYS A 826 74.13 -17.71 95.78
N ASN A 827 74.64 -18.92 96.04
CA ASN A 827 73.91 -20.18 96.24
C ASN A 827 73.31 -20.85 94.98
N LYS A 828 74.18 -21.47 94.17
CA LYS A 828 74.04 -22.88 93.73
C LYS A 828 75.34 -23.36 93.06
N GLU A 829 76.27 -23.83 93.88
CA GLU A 829 77.44 -24.63 93.48
C GLU A 829 77.22 -26.10 93.93
N GLU A 830 78.07 -27.00 93.43
CA GLU A 830 78.13 -28.47 93.68
C GLU A 830 76.98 -29.31 93.06
N SER A 831 77.21 -30.39 92.27
CA SER A 831 78.41 -31.00 91.65
C SER A 831 77.94 -31.83 90.42
N VAL A 832 78.51 -31.76 89.20
CA VAL A 832 79.77 -32.37 88.65
C VAL A 832 79.70 -33.92 88.61
N SER A 833 79.83 -34.67 87.50
CA SER A 833 80.78 -34.57 86.36
C SER A 833 80.36 -35.21 84.98
N HIS A 834 81.17 -34.89 83.95
CA HIS A 834 81.22 -35.30 82.51
C HIS A 834 81.56 -36.80 82.24
N PRO A 835 81.48 -37.39 80.99
CA PRO A 835 81.92 -36.88 79.65
C PRO A 835 81.09 -37.37 78.39
N LYS A 836 81.40 -37.20 77.07
CA LYS A 836 82.32 -36.39 76.20
C LYS A 836 81.88 -36.41 74.69
N LEU A 837 82.17 -35.32 73.94
CA LEU A 837 82.59 -35.22 72.49
C LEU A 837 81.72 -35.66 71.26
N GLY A 838 81.86 -34.87 70.17
CA GLY A 838 81.50 -35.16 68.75
C GLY A 838 80.22 -34.43 68.28
N PHE A 839 80.16 -33.44 67.37
CA PHE A 839 80.73 -33.24 66.01
C PHE A 839 80.35 -34.35 65.02
N ASP A 840 79.84 -34.08 63.81
CA ASP A 840 79.69 -32.81 63.05
C ASP A 840 78.22 -32.36 62.81
#